data_AF-A0A817LP55-F1
#
_entry.id   AF-A0A817LP55-F1
#
_cell.length_a   1.000
_cell.length_b   1.000
_cell.length_c   1.000
_cell.angle_alpha   90.00
_cell.angle_beta   90.00
_cell.angle_gamma   90.00
#
_symmetry.space_group_name_H-M   'P 1'
#
loop_
_entity.id
_entity.type
_entity.pdbx_description
1 polymer ?
#
loop_
_entity_poly.entity_id
_entity_poly.type
_entity_poly.pdbx_seq_one_letter_code
_entity_poly.pdbx_strand_id
1 'polypeptide(L)'
;MTHFSEREIEQLKKNNDQIREELTKLKQSPDCRHVEIQTYEDIDALHELIEQQTEQVKVLKEKCLSLANEIDSNAELQTEIERERKQTDKQLNEYKNQIETLMNVRTNLLQEIEKYTLSSIKTTNNQCQTDYDDQFKKLKRTFKTFKHKIYRFVNARPDLFNGIGEETSERLDHLISIVENQSTQINVLQVERNLIEEQLRNEIKELQNSLEAYKNQIENERLTKTEQIVSTSLSTPSSENISASLIEDYQNKIDQLQENLFQKDAEQVLLQERFNNIEFELKQTLMNKYETLLHERDELIQQQTFRLIENQCEIEQFMKLKQSADYQHVEIQTDEDIKALHEQLNDLNEKNLTLLSQIESQDELKRQKKEIEAQLNEHKTQIENLMNERQKLVEEIEKYISSSIQLVDNEIQTNDDDFEKLLQTNNTLKYTIDTINDKINHIITGRPDLFKDISEETNDRLDSLISTIENQTKQIIKLQSEYDQVEEKYQREINDLQRSSIIEDEHISKQELEHCQSKESDDNECNTWFDASPNIMDKDEIEQQQFHDVDIQCELISSTLSEQLTNDMNIQTEIDSDIQQIKNKIQQIILEYPNLISISNENIFENLDKIMSFINSLQNEIKEIESSFETYRNQIENERLAKMEELKSHETNHACTQTLGLSIVEEHQKKIEKLQETELVYQHEIERLIEERDQAQDLLSQWKKDETKKMNDFEASYELKIRERDEQLTQLHEQLQQLENSSSLPVNSVPSQTSFDLDSSTDSRISEYQSQIDNLLRERITLMEQIKEKTFQPLKANVDTQTIKDTDS
;
A
#
# COMPACT_ATOMS: atom_id res chain seq x y z
N MET A 1 37.38 -5.14 23.60
CA MET A 1 38.09 -4.11 24.40
C MET A 1 38.75 -4.68 25.67
N THR A 2 38.15 -5.64 26.37
CA THR A 2 38.69 -6.29 27.60
C THR A 2 40.19 -6.65 27.57
N HIS A 3 40.70 -7.26 26.49
CA HIS A 3 42.13 -7.61 26.40
C HIS A 3 43.11 -6.42 26.31
N PHE A 4 42.62 -5.20 26.07
CA PHE A 4 43.48 -4.01 26.05
C PHE A 4 43.70 -3.49 27.48
N SER A 5 42.62 -3.36 28.26
CA SER A 5 42.70 -2.96 29.67
C SER A 5 43.42 -3.98 30.56
N GLU A 6 43.29 -5.28 30.28
CA GLU A 6 44.08 -6.32 30.97
C GLU A 6 45.58 -6.12 30.80
N ARG A 7 46.06 -5.78 29.59
CA ARG A 7 47.50 -5.55 29.35
C ARG A 7 48.02 -4.30 30.04
N GLU A 8 47.24 -3.22 30.05
CA GLU A 8 47.63 -1.99 30.74
C GLU A 8 47.68 -2.19 32.26
N ILE A 9 46.71 -2.89 32.83
CA ILE A 9 46.70 -3.27 34.26
C ILE A 9 47.89 -4.16 34.61
N GLU A 10 48.20 -5.16 33.78
CA GLU A 10 49.34 -6.06 34.03
C GLU A 10 50.69 -5.35 33.88
N GLN A 11 50.81 -4.41 32.94
CA GLN A 11 51.99 -3.56 32.80
C GLN A 11 52.16 -2.60 33.99
N LEU A 12 51.07 -2.02 34.49
CA LEU A 12 51.09 -1.16 35.69
C LEU A 12 51.49 -1.93 36.95
N LYS A 13 50.98 -3.16 37.16
CA LYS A 13 51.44 -4.05 38.24
C LYS A 13 52.95 -4.30 38.16
N LYS A 14 53.42 -4.71 36.97
CA LYS A 14 54.85 -5.00 36.72
C LYS A 14 55.75 -3.80 37.01
N ASN A 15 55.33 -2.59 36.63
CA ASN A 15 56.04 -1.36 36.95
C ASN A 15 56.09 -1.10 38.47
N ASN A 16 54.97 -1.32 39.19
CA ASN A 16 54.88 -1.13 40.64
C ASN A 16 55.78 -2.12 41.41
N ASP A 17 55.80 -3.39 41.01
CA ASP A 17 56.69 -4.41 41.58
C ASP A 17 58.17 -4.08 41.34
N GLN A 18 58.52 -3.55 40.16
CA GLN A 18 59.89 -3.12 39.87
C GLN A 18 60.33 -1.93 40.76
N ILE A 19 59.47 -0.93 40.95
CA ILE A 19 59.73 0.21 41.86
C ILE A 19 59.92 -0.28 43.30
N ARG A 20 59.12 -1.25 43.76
CA ARG A 20 59.27 -1.88 45.09
C ARG A 20 60.60 -2.61 45.25
N GLU A 21 61.07 -3.30 44.20
CA GLU A 21 62.37 -3.98 44.22
C GLU A 21 63.53 -2.97 44.28
N GLU A 22 63.45 -1.87 43.53
CA GLU A 22 64.46 -0.80 43.54
C GLU A 22 64.52 -0.07 44.89
N LEU A 23 63.36 0.27 45.48
CA LEU A 23 63.26 0.79 46.86
C LEU A 23 63.86 -0.16 47.90
N THR A 24 63.73 -1.47 47.70
CA THR A 24 64.30 -2.49 48.60
C THR A 24 65.82 -2.56 48.48
N LYS A 25 66.37 -2.40 47.26
CA LYS A 25 67.82 -2.33 47.02
C LYS A 25 68.43 -1.04 47.62
N LEU A 26 67.77 0.11 47.44
CA LEU A 26 68.18 1.39 48.04
C LEU A 26 68.27 1.30 49.56
N LYS A 27 67.28 0.67 50.23
CA LYS A 27 67.28 0.46 51.69
C LYS A 27 68.36 -0.50 52.20
N GLN A 28 69.08 -1.22 51.33
CA GLN A 28 70.14 -2.16 51.72
C GLN A 28 71.57 -1.63 51.52
N SER A 29 71.75 -0.41 51.00
CA SER A 29 73.07 0.20 50.80
C SER A 29 73.65 0.78 52.11
N PRO A 30 74.84 0.35 52.58
CA PRO A 30 75.31 0.65 53.95
C PRO A 30 76.33 1.79 54.08
N ASP A 31 76.41 2.74 53.13
CA ASP A 31 77.37 3.88 53.20
C ASP A 31 76.65 5.22 53.45
N CYS A 32 76.95 5.88 54.57
CA CYS A 32 75.93 6.63 55.31
C CYS A 32 76.00 8.18 55.20
N ARG A 33 74.85 8.81 55.53
CA ARG A 33 74.62 10.22 55.93
C ARG A 33 74.52 11.34 54.89
N HIS A 34 75.24 11.32 53.76
CA HIS A 34 74.97 12.32 52.71
C HIS A 34 73.97 11.80 51.68
N VAL A 35 74.02 10.49 51.39
CA VAL A 35 73.01 9.79 50.58
C VAL A 35 71.67 9.73 51.31
N GLU A 36 71.66 9.58 52.65
CA GLU A 36 70.42 9.46 53.45
C GLU A 36 69.45 10.63 53.20
N ILE A 37 69.92 11.88 53.15
CA ILE A 37 69.05 13.06 52.93
C ILE A 37 68.49 13.06 51.50
N GLN A 38 69.32 12.81 50.48
CA GLN A 38 68.85 12.78 49.09
C GLN A 38 67.84 11.63 48.87
N THR A 39 68.05 10.48 49.51
CA THR A 39 67.11 9.36 49.44
C THR A 39 65.77 9.65 50.11
N TYR A 40 65.67 10.59 51.06
CA TYR A 40 64.36 10.99 51.60
C TYR A 40 63.58 11.82 50.59
N GLU A 41 64.21 12.76 49.89
CA GLU A 41 63.58 13.54 48.81
C GLU A 41 63.12 12.62 47.65
N ASP A 42 63.97 11.66 47.25
CA ASP A 42 63.62 10.67 46.22
C ASP A 42 62.50 9.71 46.68
N ILE A 43 62.43 9.36 47.97
CA ILE A 43 61.36 8.54 48.55
C ILE A 43 60.03 9.30 48.58
N ASP A 44 60.02 10.58 48.93
CA ASP A 44 58.81 11.39 48.97
C ASP A 44 58.25 11.63 47.55
N ALA A 45 59.13 11.89 46.56
CA ALA A 45 58.74 11.95 45.16
C ALA A 45 58.19 10.61 44.63
N LEU A 46 58.76 9.48 45.06
CA LEU A 46 58.22 8.15 44.73
C LEU A 46 56.88 7.86 45.43
N HIS A 47 56.67 8.33 46.66
CA HIS A 47 55.37 8.22 47.33
C HIS A 47 54.30 9.05 46.59
N GLU A 48 54.60 10.29 46.21
CA GLU A 48 53.68 11.13 45.44
C GLU A 48 53.32 10.47 44.10
N LEU A 49 54.31 9.91 43.39
CA LEU A 49 54.07 9.17 42.14
C LEU A 49 53.20 7.92 42.35
N ILE A 50 53.42 7.17 43.45
CA ILE A 50 52.61 5.99 43.81
C ILE A 50 51.17 6.42 44.16
N GLU A 51 50.98 7.54 44.85
CA GLU A 51 49.66 8.08 45.19
C GLU A 51 48.90 8.54 43.94
N GLN A 52 49.56 9.29 43.05
CA GLN A 52 49.00 9.67 41.74
C GLN A 52 48.62 8.46 40.89
N GLN A 53 49.47 7.42 40.82
CA GLN A 53 49.16 6.17 40.12
C GLN A 53 48.00 5.41 40.78
N THR A 54 47.91 5.43 42.11
CA THR A 54 46.83 4.76 42.86
C THR A 54 45.48 5.41 42.56
N GLU A 55 45.41 6.75 42.51
CA GLU A 55 44.18 7.46 42.17
C GLU A 55 43.80 7.28 40.69
N GLN A 56 44.76 7.25 39.76
CA GLN A 56 44.51 6.90 38.36
C GLN A 56 43.91 5.49 38.19
N VAL A 57 44.45 4.49 38.92
CA VAL A 57 43.92 3.12 38.93
C VAL A 57 42.50 3.07 39.52
N LYS A 58 42.20 3.90 40.52
CA LYS A 58 40.85 4.03 41.10
C LYS A 58 39.85 4.62 40.10
N VAL A 59 40.20 5.72 39.42
CA VAL A 59 39.36 6.33 38.36
C VAL A 59 39.15 5.36 37.20
N LEU A 60 40.18 4.61 36.78
CA LEU A 60 40.04 3.58 35.74
C LEU A 60 39.08 2.45 36.19
N LYS A 61 39.16 2.02 37.44
CA LYS A 61 38.25 1.01 38.01
C LYS A 61 36.79 1.48 38.01
N GLU A 62 36.54 2.74 38.37
CA GLU A 62 35.20 3.35 38.34
C GLU A 62 34.67 3.44 36.90
N LYS A 63 35.50 3.84 35.92
CA LYS A 63 35.14 3.82 34.50
C LYS A 63 34.84 2.40 33.98
N CYS A 64 35.62 1.41 34.38
CA CYS A 64 35.35 0.01 34.02
C CYS A 64 34.03 -0.51 34.61
N LEU A 65 33.63 -0.04 35.79
CA LEU A 65 32.32 -0.37 36.39
C LEU A 65 31.16 0.31 35.65
N SER A 66 31.30 1.58 35.23
CA SER A 66 30.30 2.25 34.37
C SER A 66 30.11 1.51 33.05
N LEU A 67 31.22 1.21 32.36
CA LEU A 67 31.19 0.49 31.08
C LEU A 67 30.63 -0.93 31.22
N ALA A 68 30.82 -1.61 32.35
CA ALA A 68 30.19 -2.91 32.60
C ALA A 68 28.66 -2.78 32.67
N ASN A 69 28.14 -1.81 33.44
CA ASN A 69 26.71 -1.56 33.56
C ASN A 69 26.09 -1.14 32.20
N GLU A 70 26.81 -0.34 31.40
CA GLU A 70 26.40 0.04 30.04
C GLU A 70 26.37 -1.16 29.08
N ILE A 71 27.32 -2.11 29.20
CA ILE A 71 27.32 -3.36 28.42
C ILE A 71 26.14 -4.23 28.80
N ASP A 72 25.84 -4.37 30.10
CA ASP A 72 24.70 -5.17 30.59
C ASP A 72 23.36 -4.57 30.11
N SER A 73 23.19 -3.25 30.21
CA SER A 73 21.99 -2.56 29.70
C SER A 73 21.83 -2.64 28.18
N ASN A 74 22.93 -2.57 27.42
CA ASN A 74 22.89 -2.79 25.97
C ASN A 74 22.55 -4.24 25.61
N ALA A 75 22.97 -5.22 26.41
CA ALA A 75 22.59 -6.62 26.22
C ALA A 75 21.08 -6.82 26.44
N GLU A 76 20.49 -6.17 27.46
CA GLU A 76 19.04 -6.17 27.69
C GLU A 76 18.29 -5.57 26.47
N LEU A 77 18.68 -4.38 25.99
CA LEU A 77 18.10 -3.75 24.80
C LEU A 77 18.22 -4.65 23.56
N GLN A 78 19.35 -5.34 23.37
CA GLN A 78 19.54 -6.26 22.26
C GLN A 78 18.60 -7.48 22.35
N THR A 79 18.24 -7.95 23.55
CA THR A 79 17.20 -8.98 23.72
C THR A 79 15.79 -8.48 23.45
N GLU A 80 15.50 -7.20 23.67
CA GLU A 80 14.20 -6.58 23.32
C GLU A 80 14.02 -6.50 21.81
N ILE A 81 15.02 -5.95 21.09
CA ILE A 81 15.00 -5.82 19.62
C ILE A 81 14.80 -7.18 18.94
N GLU A 82 15.49 -8.22 19.40
CA GLU A 82 15.36 -9.57 18.84
C GLU A 82 14.03 -10.26 19.22
N ARG A 83 13.32 -9.77 20.26
CA ARG A 83 11.96 -10.21 20.61
C ARG A 83 10.91 -9.53 19.72
N GLU A 84 11.00 -8.22 19.56
CA GLU A 84 10.12 -7.45 18.65
C GLU A 84 10.22 -8.00 17.22
N ARG A 85 11.45 -8.22 16.73
CA ARG A 85 11.70 -8.84 15.42
C ARG A 85 10.97 -10.18 15.24
N LYS A 86 11.07 -11.09 16.22
CA LYS A 86 10.38 -12.40 16.16
C LYS A 86 8.86 -12.27 16.16
N GLN A 87 8.33 -11.23 16.82
CA GLN A 87 6.91 -10.90 16.76
C GLN A 87 6.51 -10.38 15.37
N THR A 88 7.30 -9.50 14.76
CA THR A 88 7.10 -9.01 13.39
C THR A 88 7.17 -10.15 12.36
N ASP A 89 8.17 -11.04 12.47
CA ASP A 89 8.30 -12.22 11.59
C ASP A 89 7.07 -13.13 11.67
N LYS A 90 6.50 -13.31 12.88
CA LYS A 90 5.27 -14.07 13.09
C LYS A 90 4.06 -13.40 12.42
N GLN A 91 3.89 -12.09 12.60
CA GLN A 91 2.82 -11.30 11.97
C GLN A 91 2.93 -11.31 10.44
N LEU A 92 4.14 -11.16 9.89
CA LEU A 92 4.40 -11.20 8.46
C LEU A 92 4.00 -12.55 7.85
N ASN A 93 4.31 -13.65 8.53
CA ASN A 93 3.94 -14.99 8.07
C ASN A 93 2.41 -15.23 8.18
N GLU A 94 1.74 -14.63 9.16
CA GLU A 94 0.28 -14.66 9.29
C GLU A 94 -0.41 -13.88 8.15
N TYR A 95 0.06 -12.65 7.85
CA TYR A 95 -0.43 -11.88 6.70
C TYR A 95 -0.19 -12.59 5.36
N LYS A 96 0.96 -13.27 5.19
CA LYS A 96 1.24 -14.07 4.00
C LYS A 96 0.22 -15.18 3.78
N ASN A 97 -0.15 -15.91 4.83
CA ASN A 97 -1.18 -16.95 4.78
C ASN A 97 -2.58 -16.38 4.48
N GLN A 98 -2.91 -15.21 5.02
CA GLN A 98 -4.17 -14.51 4.72
C GLN A 98 -4.23 -14.09 3.24
N ILE A 99 -3.14 -13.55 2.69
CA ILE A 99 -3.02 -13.16 1.29
C ILE A 99 -3.18 -14.38 0.36
N GLU A 100 -2.54 -15.50 0.67
CA GLU A 100 -2.68 -16.76 -0.09
C GLU A 100 -4.13 -17.27 -0.06
N THR A 101 -4.79 -17.20 1.10
CA THR A 101 -6.21 -17.55 1.24
C THR A 101 -7.10 -16.65 0.38
N LEU A 102 -6.88 -15.34 0.39
CA LEU A 102 -7.63 -14.38 -0.44
C LEU A 102 -7.39 -14.58 -1.94
N MET A 103 -6.17 -14.94 -2.37
CA MET A 103 -5.89 -15.27 -3.78
C MET A 103 -6.67 -16.51 -4.24
N ASN A 104 -6.76 -17.54 -3.39
CA ASN A 104 -7.55 -18.73 -3.68
C ASN A 104 -9.06 -18.40 -3.77
N VAL A 105 -9.60 -17.60 -2.84
CA VAL A 105 -11.00 -17.13 -2.89
C VAL A 105 -11.27 -16.31 -4.16
N ARG A 106 -10.39 -15.37 -4.52
CA ARG A 106 -10.50 -14.58 -5.77
C ARG A 106 -10.53 -15.48 -7.01
N THR A 107 -9.67 -16.51 -7.05
CA THR A 107 -9.59 -17.44 -8.18
C THR A 107 -10.88 -18.23 -8.34
N ASN A 108 -11.46 -18.72 -7.23
CA ASN A 108 -12.74 -19.43 -7.25
C ASN A 108 -13.90 -18.51 -7.70
N LEU A 109 -13.97 -17.28 -7.18
CA LEU A 109 -14.99 -16.31 -7.58
C LEU A 109 -14.91 -15.95 -9.07
N LEU A 110 -13.71 -15.81 -9.63
CA LEU A 110 -13.54 -15.57 -11.08
C LEU A 110 -14.05 -16.74 -11.93
N GLN A 111 -13.79 -17.99 -11.51
CA GLN A 111 -14.32 -19.18 -12.19
C GLN A 111 -15.86 -19.28 -12.11
N GLU A 112 -16.46 -18.89 -10.98
CA GLU A 112 -17.92 -18.84 -10.86
C GLU A 112 -18.52 -17.74 -11.74
N ILE A 113 -17.95 -16.54 -11.75
CA ILE A 113 -18.38 -15.42 -12.61
C ILE A 113 -18.31 -15.82 -14.09
N GLU A 114 -17.23 -16.46 -14.52
CA GLU A 114 -17.07 -16.97 -15.88
C GLU A 114 -18.18 -17.98 -16.24
N LYS A 115 -18.41 -18.97 -15.35
CA LYS A 115 -19.47 -19.99 -15.50
C LYS A 115 -20.86 -19.39 -15.59
N TYR A 116 -21.21 -18.42 -14.73
CA TYR A 116 -22.51 -17.75 -14.74
C TYR A 116 -22.69 -16.87 -15.99
N THR A 117 -21.65 -16.12 -16.38
CA THR A 117 -21.68 -15.22 -17.54
C THR A 117 -21.85 -16.01 -18.84
N LEU A 118 -21.06 -17.08 -19.04
CA LEU A 118 -21.21 -17.98 -20.19
C LEU A 118 -22.59 -18.64 -20.27
N SER A 119 -23.15 -19.05 -19.14
CA SER A 119 -24.51 -19.61 -19.07
C SER A 119 -25.57 -18.58 -19.48
N SER A 120 -25.51 -17.38 -18.89
CA SER A 120 -26.47 -16.29 -19.13
C SER A 120 -26.45 -15.76 -20.57
N ILE A 121 -25.26 -15.57 -21.15
CA ILE A 121 -25.11 -15.18 -22.56
C ILE A 121 -25.71 -16.26 -23.48
N LYS A 122 -25.54 -17.54 -23.14
CA LYS A 122 -26.04 -18.66 -23.96
C LYS A 122 -27.56 -18.81 -23.90
N THR A 123 -28.23 -18.47 -22.80
CA THR A 123 -29.69 -18.46 -22.73
C THR A 123 -30.30 -17.20 -23.35
N THR A 124 -29.80 -16.01 -23.02
CA THR A 124 -30.35 -14.74 -23.53
C THR A 124 -30.24 -14.60 -25.05
N ASN A 125 -29.10 -14.96 -25.64
CA ASN A 125 -28.89 -14.84 -27.09
C ASN A 125 -29.82 -15.78 -27.90
N ASN A 126 -30.10 -16.98 -27.39
CA ASN A 126 -31.07 -17.89 -28.01
C ASN A 126 -32.53 -17.42 -27.84
N GLN A 127 -32.87 -16.80 -26.72
CA GLN A 127 -34.23 -16.32 -26.44
C GLN A 127 -34.59 -15.03 -27.21
N CYS A 128 -33.66 -14.08 -27.32
CA CYS A 128 -33.91 -12.85 -28.06
C CYS A 128 -34.09 -13.09 -29.56
N GLN A 129 -33.31 -14.00 -30.16
CA GLN A 129 -33.35 -14.25 -31.60
C GLN A 129 -34.69 -14.87 -32.04
N THR A 130 -35.34 -15.70 -31.21
CA THR A 130 -36.63 -16.32 -31.52
C THR A 130 -37.81 -15.36 -31.38
N ASP A 131 -37.84 -14.53 -30.33
CA ASP A 131 -38.95 -13.60 -30.07
C ASP A 131 -39.07 -12.51 -31.14
N TYR A 132 -37.95 -11.91 -31.57
CA TYR A 132 -37.97 -10.88 -32.64
C TYR A 132 -38.49 -11.45 -33.96
N ASP A 133 -38.08 -12.67 -34.30
CA ASP A 133 -38.39 -13.30 -35.59
C ASP A 133 -39.89 -13.68 -35.66
N ASP A 134 -40.48 -14.11 -34.55
CA ASP A 134 -41.91 -14.43 -34.48
C ASP A 134 -42.81 -13.19 -34.34
N GLN A 135 -42.38 -12.15 -33.62
CA GLN A 135 -43.08 -10.85 -33.66
C GLN A 135 -43.08 -10.25 -35.06
N PHE A 136 -41.97 -10.32 -35.79
CA PHE A 136 -41.88 -9.84 -37.17
C PHE A 136 -42.78 -10.65 -38.12
N LYS A 137 -42.79 -11.99 -38.04
CA LYS A 137 -43.73 -12.85 -38.79
C LYS A 137 -45.19 -12.50 -38.48
N LYS A 138 -45.51 -12.21 -37.21
CA LYS A 138 -46.86 -11.79 -36.78
C LYS A 138 -47.25 -10.45 -37.40
N LEU A 139 -46.38 -9.44 -37.35
CA LEU A 139 -46.60 -8.13 -37.98
C LEU A 139 -46.81 -8.24 -39.50
N LYS A 140 -45.98 -9.03 -40.19
CA LYS A 140 -46.08 -9.29 -41.64
C LYS A 140 -47.41 -9.97 -42.03
N ARG A 141 -47.91 -10.90 -41.20
CA ARG A 141 -49.25 -11.51 -41.36
C ARG A 141 -50.38 -10.49 -41.14
N THR A 142 -50.26 -9.61 -40.15
CA THR A 142 -51.24 -8.55 -39.87
C THR A 142 -51.35 -7.56 -41.03
N PHE A 143 -50.22 -7.04 -41.53
CA PHE A 143 -50.20 -6.15 -42.71
C PHE A 143 -50.82 -6.79 -43.94
N LYS A 144 -50.47 -8.07 -44.24
CA LYS A 144 -51.06 -8.80 -45.37
C LYS A 144 -52.59 -8.98 -45.22
N THR A 145 -53.06 -9.20 -43.99
CA THR A 145 -54.49 -9.30 -43.67
C THR A 145 -55.20 -7.95 -43.82
N PHE A 146 -54.59 -6.87 -43.35
CA PHE A 146 -55.12 -5.51 -43.47
C PHE A 146 -55.23 -5.07 -44.93
N LYS A 147 -54.18 -5.27 -45.73
CA LYS A 147 -54.17 -5.04 -47.19
C LYS A 147 -55.31 -5.80 -47.87
N HIS A 148 -55.50 -7.09 -47.55
CA HIS A 148 -56.59 -7.89 -48.13
C HIS A 148 -57.99 -7.41 -47.68
N LYS A 149 -58.15 -6.97 -46.42
CA LYS A 149 -59.41 -6.37 -45.93
C LYS A 149 -59.74 -5.07 -46.68
N ILE A 150 -58.76 -4.19 -46.91
CA ILE A 150 -58.96 -2.94 -47.69
C ILE A 150 -59.40 -3.27 -49.13
N TYR A 151 -58.67 -4.10 -49.87
CA TYR A 151 -59.08 -4.48 -51.23
C TYR A 151 -60.47 -5.09 -51.29
N ARG A 152 -60.81 -5.95 -50.31
CA ARG A 152 -62.15 -6.56 -50.25
C ARG A 152 -63.24 -5.54 -49.90
N PHE A 153 -62.95 -4.54 -49.08
CA PHE A 153 -63.91 -3.47 -48.74
C PHE A 153 -64.18 -2.56 -49.93
N VAL A 154 -63.11 -2.08 -50.61
CA VAL A 154 -63.18 -1.26 -51.82
C VAL A 154 -63.96 -1.99 -52.93
N ASN A 155 -63.64 -3.25 -53.19
CA ASN A 155 -64.31 -4.04 -54.23
C ASN A 155 -65.75 -4.45 -53.90
N ALA A 156 -66.12 -4.58 -52.61
CA ALA A 156 -67.45 -5.04 -52.20
C ALA A 156 -68.50 -3.92 -52.10
N ARG A 157 -68.07 -2.65 -52.02
CA ARG A 157 -68.96 -1.49 -51.96
C ARG A 157 -68.41 -0.30 -52.77
N PRO A 158 -68.22 -0.44 -54.10
CA PRO A 158 -67.78 0.67 -54.95
C PRO A 158 -68.71 1.89 -54.84
N ASP A 159 -69.99 1.65 -54.57
CA ASP A 159 -71.04 2.68 -54.37
C ASP A 159 -70.72 3.65 -53.22
N LEU A 160 -70.01 3.22 -52.17
CA LEU A 160 -69.58 4.10 -51.07
C LEU A 160 -68.40 5.01 -51.47
N PHE A 161 -67.71 4.69 -52.55
CA PHE A 161 -66.59 5.45 -53.10
C PHE A 161 -66.99 6.24 -54.36
N ASN A 162 -68.18 5.99 -54.94
CA ASN A 162 -68.74 6.81 -56.02
C ASN A 162 -69.09 8.22 -55.51
N GLY A 163 -68.18 9.17 -55.73
CA GLY A 163 -68.29 10.57 -55.27
C GLY A 163 -67.21 10.96 -54.25
N ILE A 164 -66.50 9.97 -53.69
CA ILE A 164 -65.19 10.17 -53.08
C ILE A 164 -64.21 10.33 -54.26
N GLY A 165 -63.95 11.58 -54.66
CA GLY A 165 -63.28 11.92 -55.93
C GLY A 165 -61.86 11.36 -56.08
N GLU A 166 -61.32 11.41 -57.31
CA GLU A 166 -60.02 10.87 -57.73
C GLU A 166 -58.91 11.06 -56.67
N GLU A 167 -58.82 12.27 -56.10
CA GLU A 167 -57.88 12.64 -55.03
C GLU A 167 -57.81 11.64 -53.87
N THR A 168 -58.92 11.00 -53.48
CA THR A 168 -58.92 10.04 -52.36
C THR A 168 -58.50 8.63 -52.80
N SER A 169 -58.73 8.28 -54.07
CA SER A 169 -58.13 7.08 -54.67
C SER A 169 -56.62 7.26 -54.79
N GLU A 170 -56.18 8.42 -55.29
CA GLU A 170 -54.76 8.78 -55.38
C GLU A 170 -54.07 8.80 -54.01
N ARG A 171 -54.73 9.34 -52.97
CA ARG A 171 -54.22 9.26 -51.58
C ARG A 171 -54.14 7.81 -51.07
N LEU A 172 -55.08 6.95 -51.41
CA LEU A 172 -55.05 5.53 -51.02
C LEU A 172 -53.95 4.76 -51.77
N ASP A 173 -53.79 4.98 -53.07
CA ASP A 173 -52.72 4.40 -53.88
C ASP A 173 -51.33 4.92 -53.44
N HIS A 174 -51.23 6.19 -53.05
CA HIS A 174 -50.02 6.74 -52.45
C HIS A 174 -49.70 6.11 -51.09
N LEU A 175 -50.69 5.90 -50.21
CA LEU A 175 -50.50 5.17 -48.95
C LEU A 175 -50.10 3.70 -49.18
N ILE A 176 -50.69 3.03 -50.17
CA ILE A 176 -50.29 1.67 -50.57
C ILE A 176 -48.83 1.68 -51.05
N SER A 177 -48.46 2.65 -51.89
CA SER A 177 -47.08 2.82 -52.38
C SER A 177 -46.08 3.08 -51.26
N ILE A 178 -46.41 3.93 -50.27
CA ILE A 178 -45.58 4.16 -49.08
C ILE A 178 -45.38 2.87 -48.29
N VAL A 179 -46.46 2.12 -48.02
CA VAL A 179 -46.39 0.85 -47.27
C VAL A 179 -45.62 -0.24 -48.04
N GLU A 180 -45.73 -0.28 -49.37
CA GLU A 180 -44.95 -1.18 -50.22
C GLU A 180 -43.46 -0.80 -50.26
N ASN A 181 -43.14 0.50 -50.31
CA ASN A 181 -41.76 0.99 -50.28
C ASN A 181 -41.11 0.73 -48.92
N GLN A 182 -41.80 1.05 -47.81
CA GLN A 182 -41.38 0.71 -46.45
C GLN A 182 -41.21 -0.80 -46.26
N SER A 183 -42.15 -1.62 -46.75
CA SER A 183 -42.00 -3.08 -46.70
C SER A 183 -40.81 -3.58 -47.51
N THR A 184 -40.41 -2.87 -48.58
CA THR A 184 -39.24 -3.22 -49.40
C THR A 184 -37.96 -2.84 -48.66
N GLN A 185 -37.88 -1.63 -48.12
CA GLN A 185 -36.75 -1.15 -47.32
C GLN A 185 -36.48 -2.04 -46.09
N ILE A 186 -37.53 -2.48 -45.39
CA ILE A 186 -37.42 -3.42 -44.26
C ILE A 186 -36.85 -4.78 -44.71
N ASN A 187 -37.27 -5.31 -45.87
CA ASN A 187 -36.70 -6.56 -46.38
C ASN A 187 -35.22 -6.38 -46.76
N VAL A 188 -34.81 -5.22 -47.28
CA VAL A 188 -33.39 -4.91 -47.60
C VAL A 188 -32.56 -4.87 -46.32
N LEU A 189 -32.99 -4.11 -45.30
CA LEU A 189 -32.32 -4.04 -44.00
C LEU A 189 -32.19 -5.42 -43.31
N GLN A 190 -33.17 -6.31 -43.49
CA GLN A 190 -33.06 -7.70 -43.00
C GLN A 190 -32.02 -8.53 -43.78
N VAL A 191 -31.89 -8.34 -45.09
CA VAL A 191 -30.84 -9.01 -45.88
C VAL A 191 -29.46 -8.48 -45.50
N GLU A 192 -29.31 -7.17 -45.31
CA GLU A 192 -28.07 -6.52 -44.85
C GLU A 192 -27.68 -7.01 -43.44
N ARG A 193 -28.62 -7.02 -42.49
CA ARG A 193 -28.38 -7.58 -41.14
C ARG A 193 -27.91 -9.03 -41.21
N ASN A 194 -28.58 -9.88 -41.98
CA ASN A 194 -28.21 -11.29 -42.10
C ASN A 194 -26.83 -11.47 -42.72
N LEU A 195 -26.47 -10.65 -43.71
CA LEU A 195 -25.15 -10.64 -44.32
C LEU A 195 -24.06 -10.24 -43.31
N ILE A 196 -24.30 -9.19 -42.50
CA ILE A 196 -23.38 -8.75 -41.44
C ILE A 196 -23.24 -9.82 -40.34
N GLU A 197 -24.35 -10.44 -39.91
CA GLU A 197 -24.29 -11.57 -38.96
C GLU A 197 -23.52 -12.77 -39.50
N GLU A 198 -23.61 -13.05 -40.81
CA GLU A 198 -22.86 -14.13 -41.46
C GLU A 198 -21.37 -13.77 -41.63
N GLN A 199 -21.05 -12.51 -41.96
CA GLN A 199 -19.66 -12.00 -41.97
C GLN A 199 -19.02 -12.11 -40.58
N LEU A 200 -19.67 -11.59 -39.53
CA LEU A 200 -19.16 -11.67 -38.15
C LEU A 200 -18.99 -13.11 -37.67
N ARG A 201 -19.90 -14.04 -38.04
CA ARG A 201 -19.73 -15.47 -37.74
C ARG A 201 -18.54 -16.09 -38.45
N ASN A 202 -18.23 -15.66 -39.67
CA ASN A 202 -17.07 -16.12 -40.41
C ASN A 202 -15.77 -15.54 -39.83
N GLU A 203 -15.72 -14.25 -39.51
CA GLU A 203 -14.58 -13.59 -38.85
C GLU A 203 -14.28 -14.23 -37.48
N ILE A 204 -15.29 -14.43 -36.62
CA ILE A 204 -15.13 -15.12 -35.34
C ILE A 204 -14.55 -16.53 -35.54
N LYS A 205 -15.01 -17.25 -36.57
CA LYS A 205 -14.51 -18.60 -36.88
C LYS A 205 -13.09 -18.58 -37.43
N GLU A 206 -12.71 -17.58 -38.23
CA GLU A 206 -11.34 -17.39 -38.71
C GLU A 206 -10.39 -16.98 -37.58
N LEU A 207 -10.83 -16.12 -36.66
CA LEU A 207 -10.10 -15.78 -35.44
C LEU A 207 -9.92 -17.00 -34.52
N GLN A 208 -10.97 -17.82 -34.33
CA GLN A 208 -10.88 -19.08 -33.57
C GLN A 208 -9.90 -20.08 -34.22
N ASN A 209 -9.96 -20.24 -35.55
CA ASN A 209 -9.02 -21.09 -36.28
C ASN A 209 -7.57 -20.55 -36.17
N SER A 210 -7.39 -19.23 -36.20
CA SER A 210 -6.09 -18.58 -36.06
C SER A 210 -5.53 -18.72 -34.65
N LEU A 211 -6.37 -18.54 -33.62
CA LEU A 211 -6.01 -18.76 -32.22
C LEU A 211 -5.58 -20.21 -31.98
N GLU A 212 -6.34 -21.19 -32.50
CA GLU A 212 -5.99 -22.60 -32.37
C GLU A 212 -4.74 -22.94 -33.20
N ALA A 213 -4.53 -22.31 -34.36
CA ALA A 213 -3.29 -22.43 -35.12
C ALA A 213 -2.07 -21.89 -34.34
N TYR A 214 -2.17 -20.70 -33.73
CA TYR A 214 -1.11 -20.14 -32.88
C TYR A 214 -0.83 -21.00 -31.65
N LYS A 215 -1.87 -21.54 -31.02
CA LYS A 215 -1.73 -22.45 -29.88
C LYS A 215 -1.00 -23.75 -30.28
N ASN A 216 -1.38 -24.35 -31.41
CA ASN A 216 -0.67 -25.48 -31.99
C ASN A 216 0.76 -25.12 -32.42
N GLN A 217 1.01 -23.89 -32.91
CA GLN A 217 2.35 -23.41 -33.21
C GLN A 217 3.20 -23.31 -31.93
N ILE A 218 2.71 -22.70 -30.86
CA ILE A 218 3.41 -22.59 -29.57
C ILE A 218 3.68 -23.99 -28.98
N GLU A 219 2.74 -24.93 -29.10
CA GLU A 219 2.92 -26.32 -28.66
C GLU A 219 3.97 -27.06 -29.52
N ASN A 220 3.94 -26.87 -30.84
CA ASN A 220 4.95 -27.38 -31.77
C ASN A 220 6.33 -26.72 -31.57
N GLU A 221 6.40 -25.45 -31.20
CA GLU A 221 7.64 -24.74 -30.86
C GLU A 221 8.20 -25.19 -29.52
N ARG A 222 7.35 -25.53 -28.55
CA ARG A 222 7.77 -26.21 -27.31
C ARG A 222 8.29 -27.61 -27.59
N LEU A 223 7.59 -28.38 -28.41
CA LEU A 223 8.03 -29.71 -28.85
C LEU A 223 9.35 -29.62 -29.62
N THR A 224 9.47 -28.73 -30.60
CA THR A 224 10.71 -28.58 -31.38
C THR A 224 11.85 -27.92 -30.61
N LYS A 225 11.62 -27.06 -29.62
CA LYS A 225 12.67 -26.66 -28.66
C LYS A 225 13.11 -27.83 -27.79
N THR A 226 12.18 -28.69 -27.36
CA THR A 226 12.51 -29.92 -26.61
C THR A 226 13.28 -30.91 -27.48
N GLU A 227 12.85 -31.12 -28.72
CA GLU A 227 13.52 -31.96 -29.71
C GLU A 227 14.84 -31.34 -30.20
N GLN A 228 15.00 -30.02 -30.26
CA GLN A 228 16.28 -29.36 -30.52
C GLN A 228 17.22 -29.52 -29.33
N ILE A 229 16.76 -29.45 -28.08
CA ILE A 229 17.60 -29.80 -26.92
C ILE A 229 18.08 -31.25 -27.03
N VAL A 230 17.25 -32.16 -27.55
CA VAL A 230 17.63 -33.56 -27.83
C VAL A 230 18.50 -33.71 -29.10
N SER A 231 18.29 -32.90 -30.14
CA SER A 231 18.88 -33.07 -31.49
C SER A 231 20.08 -32.17 -31.77
N THR A 232 20.31 -31.12 -30.97
CA THR A 232 21.60 -30.43 -30.90
C THR A 232 22.68 -31.35 -30.32
N SER A 233 22.27 -32.50 -29.76
CA SER A 233 23.17 -33.63 -29.47
C SER A 233 23.54 -34.47 -30.71
N LEU A 234 22.86 -34.35 -31.87
CA LEU A 234 23.05 -35.16 -33.10
C LEU A 234 22.70 -34.45 -34.46
N SER A 235 23.54 -33.51 -34.91
CA SER A 235 24.03 -33.30 -36.32
C SER A 235 23.12 -33.37 -37.60
N THR A 236 22.84 -32.20 -38.21
CA THR A 236 22.94 -31.73 -39.65
C THR A 236 22.49 -32.55 -40.93
N PRO A 237 22.14 -31.87 -42.08
CA PRO A 237 21.06 -32.31 -43.02
C PRO A 237 21.34 -32.31 -44.57
N SER A 238 20.32 -32.61 -45.40
CA SER A 238 20.15 -32.31 -46.88
C SER A 238 18.85 -32.94 -47.47
N SER A 239 18.25 -32.59 -48.64
CA SER A 239 18.19 -31.35 -49.46
C SER A 239 17.17 -31.44 -50.66
N GLU A 240 16.16 -30.56 -50.71
CA GLU A 240 15.60 -29.76 -51.84
C GLU A 240 15.38 -30.27 -53.30
N ASN A 241 14.23 -29.91 -53.94
CA ASN A 241 14.10 -29.23 -55.28
C ASN A 241 12.67 -29.21 -55.92
N ILE A 242 11.66 -28.61 -55.29
CA ILE A 242 10.37 -28.26 -55.96
C ILE A 242 9.97 -26.78 -55.70
N SER A 243 10.79 -26.05 -54.94
CA SER A 243 10.27 -25.12 -53.94
C SER A 243 10.30 -23.63 -54.32
N ALA A 244 11.12 -23.18 -55.27
CA ALA A 244 11.47 -21.75 -55.43
C ALA A 244 10.30 -20.74 -55.50
N SER A 245 9.30 -20.92 -56.38
CA SER A 245 8.18 -19.97 -56.51
C SER A 245 7.18 -20.04 -55.35
N LEU A 246 7.02 -21.23 -54.75
CA LEU A 246 6.19 -21.39 -53.56
C LEU A 246 6.90 -20.84 -52.32
N ILE A 247 8.24 -20.95 -52.27
CA ILE A 247 9.10 -20.29 -51.30
C ILE A 247 8.92 -18.78 -51.40
N GLU A 248 8.91 -18.17 -52.59
CA GLU A 248 8.83 -16.71 -52.71
C GLU A 248 7.49 -16.15 -52.18
N ASP A 249 6.36 -16.80 -52.46
CA ASP A 249 5.07 -16.43 -51.85
C ASP A 249 5.02 -16.69 -50.33
N TYR A 250 5.58 -17.81 -49.86
CA TYR A 250 5.67 -18.07 -48.43
C TYR A 250 6.67 -17.15 -47.73
N GLN A 251 7.74 -16.69 -48.39
CA GLN A 251 8.75 -15.79 -47.85
C GLN A 251 8.14 -14.41 -47.64
N ASN A 252 7.49 -13.83 -48.66
CA ASN A 252 6.77 -12.56 -48.50
C ASN A 252 5.72 -12.62 -47.36
N LYS A 253 5.10 -13.79 -47.15
CA LYS A 253 4.13 -13.99 -46.07
C LYS A 253 4.77 -14.25 -44.70
N ILE A 254 5.95 -14.85 -44.66
CA ILE A 254 6.80 -14.95 -43.46
C ILE A 254 7.28 -13.56 -43.08
N ASP A 255 7.75 -12.75 -44.03
CA ASP A 255 8.26 -11.40 -43.79
C ASP A 255 7.14 -10.49 -43.24
N GLN A 256 5.94 -10.53 -43.82
CA GLN A 256 4.75 -9.84 -43.26
C GLN A 256 4.35 -10.34 -41.87
N LEU A 257 4.46 -11.65 -41.59
CA LEU A 257 4.15 -12.19 -40.26
C LEU A 257 5.23 -11.81 -39.24
N GLN A 258 6.50 -11.76 -39.64
CA GLN A 258 7.61 -11.28 -38.83
C GLN A 258 7.47 -9.80 -38.50
N GLU A 259 7.04 -8.96 -39.44
CA GLU A 259 6.80 -7.53 -39.19
C GLU A 259 5.61 -7.29 -38.26
N ASN A 260 4.49 -8.01 -38.44
CA ASN A 260 3.36 -7.97 -37.51
C ASN A 260 3.73 -8.50 -36.11
N LEU A 261 4.57 -9.53 -36.03
CA LEU A 261 5.02 -10.11 -34.76
C LEU A 261 6.00 -9.17 -34.05
N PHE A 262 6.89 -8.49 -34.80
CA PHE A 262 7.75 -7.43 -34.28
C PHE A 262 6.94 -6.23 -33.77
N GLN A 263 5.87 -5.81 -34.47
CA GLN A 263 4.95 -4.78 -33.97
C GLN A 263 4.23 -5.22 -32.68
N LYS A 264 3.83 -6.50 -32.57
CA LYS A 264 3.19 -7.01 -31.35
C LYS A 264 4.15 -7.19 -30.19
N ASP A 265 5.39 -7.60 -30.44
CA ASP A 265 6.46 -7.61 -29.44
C ASP A 265 6.76 -6.18 -28.96
N ALA A 266 6.79 -5.19 -29.87
CA ALA A 266 6.96 -3.77 -29.51
C ALA A 266 5.78 -3.23 -28.68
N GLU A 267 4.52 -3.49 -29.07
CA GLU A 267 3.34 -3.15 -28.26
C GLU A 267 3.39 -3.80 -26.87
N GLN A 268 3.83 -5.06 -26.78
CA GLN A 268 3.95 -5.77 -25.51
C GLN A 268 5.07 -5.19 -24.62
N VAL A 269 6.20 -4.80 -25.21
CA VAL A 269 7.27 -4.08 -24.48
C VAL A 269 6.75 -2.74 -23.96
N LEU A 270 6.03 -1.97 -24.77
CA LEU A 270 5.50 -0.65 -24.40
C LEU A 270 4.42 -0.76 -23.30
N LEU A 271 3.59 -1.81 -23.32
CA LEU A 271 2.67 -2.16 -22.23
C LEU A 271 3.41 -2.58 -20.95
N GLN A 272 4.50 -3.34 -21.06
CA GLN A 272 5.32 -3.73 -19.92
C GLN A 272 6.06 -2.53 -19.31
N GLU A 273 6.56 -1.60 -20.13
CA GLU A 273 7.17 -0.34 -19.69
C GLU A 273 6.15 0.55 -18.99
N ARG A 274 4.95 0.76 -19.56
CA ARG A 274 3.87 1.49 -18.87
C ARG A 274 3.49 0.84 -17.54
N PHE A 275 3.43 -0.49 -17.45
CA PHE A 275 3.16 -1.19 -16.18
C PHE A 275 4.29 -0.98 -15.16
N ASN A 276 5.55 -1.12 -15.59
CA ASN A 276 6.72 -0.86 -14.74
C ASN A 276 6.74 0.59 -14.23
N ASN A 277 6.35 1.56 -15.06
CA ASN A 277 6.30 2.98 -14.70
C ASN A 277 5.22 3.25 -13.65
N ILE A 278 4.02 2.67 -13.80
CA ILE A 278 2.95 2.75 -12.77
C ILE A 278 3.41 2.09 -11.45
N GLU A 279 4.11 0.95 -11.52
CA GLU A 279 4.66 0.30 -10.32
C GLU A 279 5.74 1.17 -9.65
N PHE A 280 6.55 1.89 -10.44
CA PHE A 280 7.56 2.83 -9.97
C PHE A 280 6.93 4.07 -9.30
N GLU A 281 5.97 4.73 -9.95
CA GLU A 281 5.23 5.87 -9.37
C GLU A 281 4.54 5.50 -8.05
N LEU A 282 3.94 4.30 -7.97
CA LEU A 282 3.29 3.81 -6.76
C LEU A 282 4.30 3.57 -5.63
N LYS A 283 5.48 3.00 -5.96
CA LYS A 283 6.59 2.83 -5.01
C LYS A 283 7.12 4.17 -4.54
N GLN A 284 7.35 5.13 -5.44
CA GLN A 284 7.82 6.46 -5.10
C GLN A 284 6.82 7.20 -4.20
N THR A 285 5.53 7.12 -4.50
CA THR A 285 4.46 7.69 -3.66
C THR A 285 4.44 7.08 -2.26
N LEU A 286 4.64 5.76 -2.14
CA LEU A 286 4.76 5.08 -0.85
C LEU A 286 6.04 5.47 -0.11
N MET A 287 7.17 5.59 -0.81
CA MET A 287 8.47 6.00 -0.26
C MET A 287 8.39 7.42 0.31
N ASN A 288 7.92 8.39 -0.48
CA ASN A 288 7.73 9.79 -0.05
C ASN A 288 6.81 9.90 1.18
N LYS A 289 5.74 9.08 1.23
CA LYS A 289 4.83 9.04 2.37
C LYS A 289 5.48 8.43 3.62
N TYR A 290 6.33 7.43 3.45
CA TYR A 290 7.12 6.84 4.55
C TYR A 290 8.17 7.83 5.07
N GLU A 291 8.87 8.54 4.19
CA GLU A 291 9.84 9.59 4.55
C GLU A 291 9.19 10.74 5.33
N THR A 292 8.00 11.18 4.89
CA THR A 292 7.21 12.19 5.62
C THR A 292 6.89 11.73 7.05
N LEU A 293 6.39 10.49 7.21
CA LEU A 293 6.09 9.91 8.54
C LEU A 293 7.35 9.70 9.39
N LEU A 294 8.50 9.40 8.77
CA LEU A 294 9.78 9.28 9.47
C LEU A 294 10.25 10.65 9.97
N HIS A 295 10.09 11.70 9.15
CA HIS A 295 10.43 13.07 9.50
C HIS A 295 9.55 13.61 10.64
N GLU A 296 8.23 13.44 10.57
CA GLU A 296 7.28 13.79 11.64
C GLU A 296 7.64 13.09 12.97
N ARG A 297 8.03 11.81 12.91
CA ARG A 297 8.48 11.05 14.09
C ARG A 297 9.78 11.63 14.66
N ASP A 298 10.74 11.96 13.81
CA ASP A 298 12.04 12.44 14.25
C ASP A 298 11.96 13.88 14.80
N GLU A 299 11.07 14.73 14.25
CA GLU A 299 10.70 16.02 14.87
C GLU A 299 10.09 15.83 16.27
N LEU A 300 9.15 14.88 16.43
CA LEU A 300 8.56 14.57 17.74
C LEU A 300 9.62 14.08 18.74
N ILE A 301 10.58 13.26 18.32
CA ILE A 301 11.70 12.80 19.14
C ILE A 301 12.60 13.99 19.53
N GLN A 302 12.91 14.90 18.59
CA GLN A 302 13.68 16.11 18.91
C GLN A 302 12.95 17.00 19.91
N GLN A 303 11.64 17.25 19.74
CA GLN A 303 10.84 18.04 20.68
C GLN A 303 10.80 17.42 22.08
N GLN A 304 10.67 16.09 22.20
CA GLN A 304 10.73 15.40 23.48
C GLN A 304 12.12 15.47 24.12
N THR A 305 13.17 15.29 23.32
CA THR A 305 14.57 15.37 23.78
C THR A 305 14.90 16.78 24.29
N PHE A 306 14.43 17.82 23.61
CA PHE A 306 14.62 19.21 24.03
C PHE A 306 13.99 19.48 25.41
N ARG A 307 12.74 19.06 25.63
CA ARG A 307 12.07 19.18 26.94
C ARG A 307 12.78 18.39 28.04
N LEU A 308 13.35 17.22 27.74
CA LEU A 308 14.14 16.45 28.71
C LEU A 308 15.43 17.18 29.09
N ILE A 309 16.10 17.83 28.14
CA ILE A 309 17.30 18.65 28.38
C ILE A 309 16.95 19.89 29.22
N GLU A 310 15.84 20.58 28.93
CA GLU A 310 15.35 21.71 29.74
C GLU A 310 15.11 21.29 31.20
N ASN A 311 14.31 20.23 31.42
CA ASN A 311 14.04 19.68 32.75
C ASN A 311 15.33 19.28 33.49
N GLN A 312 16.29 18.67 32.80
CA GLN A 312 17.57 18.28 33.41
C GLN A 312 18.43 19.50 33.77
N CYS A 313 18.40 20.58 32.96
CA CYS A 313 19.03 21.85 33.28
C CYS A 313 18.43 22.50 34.53
N GLU A 314 17.09 22.49 34.67
CA GLU A 314 16.41 22.99 35.86
C GLU A 314 16.78 22.20 37.12
N ILE A 315 16.83 20.86 37.03
CA ILE A 315 17.28 19.98 38.12
C ILE A 315 18.72 20.27 38.53
N GLU A 316 19.63 20.50 37.57
CA GLU A 316 21.02 20.89 37.87
C GLU A 316 21.11 22.27 38.55
N GLN A 317 20.32 23.25 38.10
CA GLN A 317 20.27 24.57 38.72
C GLN A 317 19.74 24.48 40.16
N PHE A 318 18.70 23.68 40.39
CA PHE A 318 18.16 23.41 41.71
C PHE A 318 19.20 22.73 42.63
N MET A 319 19.94 21.74 42.12
CA MET A 319 21.00 21.06 42.87
C MET A 319 22.16 22.00 43.23
N LYS A 320 22.56 22.89 42.31
CA LYS A 320 23.59 23.93 42.57
C LYS A 320 23.13 24.95 43.61
N LEU A 321 21.87 25.42 43.53
CA LEU A 321 21.26 26.29 44.54
C LEU A 321 21.24 25.63 45.92
N LYS A 322 20.80 24.37 46.00
CA LYS A 322 20.78 23.59 47.24
C LYS A 322 22.18 23.44 47.85
N GLN A 323 23.18 23.06 47.04
CA GLN A 323 24.57 22.99 47.52
C GLN A 323 25.08 24.35 48.01
N SER A 324 24.75 25.46 47.34
CA SER A 324 25.14 26.79 47.79
C SER A 324 24.50 27.17 49.14
N ALA A 325 23.25 26.79 49.37
CA ALA A 325 22.55 27.00 50.64
C ALA A 325 23.16 26.15 51.78
N ASP A 326 23.48 24.88 51.51
CA ASP A 326 24.16 24.00 52.47
C ASP A 326 25.55 24.54 52.87
N TYR A 327 26.26 25.22 51.95
CA TYR A 327 27.54 25.90 52.24
C TYR A 327 27.38 27.25 52.97
N GLN A 328 26.22 27.91 52.90
CA GLN A 328 25.95 29.21 53.53
C GLN A 328 25.37 29.09 54.95
N HIS A 329 25.52 27.95 55.62
CA HIS A 329 25.17 27.79 57.04
C HIS A 329 26.13 28.50 58.03
N VAL A 330 26.69 29.64 57.62
CA VAL A 330 27.53 30.55 58.42
C VAL A 330 26.74 31.81 58.74
N GLU A 331 26.17 31.85 59.96
CA GLU A 331 25.61 33.03 60.64
C GLU A 331 24.73 33.99 59.81
N ILE A 332 23.48 33.59 59.55
CA ILE A 332 22.39 34.54 59.26
C ILE A 332 22.16 35.39 60.52
N GLN A 333 22.56 36.67 60.50
CA GLN A 333 22.49 37.58 61.66
C GLN A 333 21.55 38.79 61.47
N THR A 334 20.86 38.96 60.33
CA THR A 334 19.95 40.11 60.13
C THR A 334 18.54 39.73 59.64
N ASP A 335 17.55 40.53 60.04
CA ASP A 335 16.14 40.37 59.62
C ASP A 335 15.93 40.60 58.12
N GLU A 336 16.84 41.31 57.44
CA GLU A 336 16.77 41.55 55.99
C GLU A 336 17.15 40.29 55.20
N ASP A 337 18.13 39.50 55.67
CA ASP A 337 18.47 38.19 55.10
C ASP A 337 17.30 37.20 55.24
N ILE A 338 16.64 37.20 56.40
CA ILE A 338 15.43 36.37 56.66
C ILE A 338 14.30 36.76 55.71
N LYS A 339 14.15 38.05 55.41
CA LYS A 339 13.12 38.56 54.49
C LYS A 339 13.42 38.17 53.04
N ALA A 340 14.67 38.29 52.59
CA ALA A 340 15.10 37.85 51.26
C ALA A 340 14.92 36.34 51.08
N LEU A 341 15.24 35.53 52.10
CA LEU A 341 14.98 34.09 52.11
C LEU A 341 13.48 33.77 52.08
N HIS A 342 12.63 34.55 52.75
CA HIS A 342 11.17 34.38 52.67
C HIS A 342 10.62 34.68 51.26
N GLU A 343 11.16 35.70 50.59
CA GLU A 343 10.76 36.07 49.23
C GLU A 343 11.20 35.00 48.22
N GLN A 344 12.44 34.50 48.32
CA GLN A 344 12.91 33.34 47.55
C GLN A 344 12.11 32.06 47.83
N LEU A 345 11.70 31.82 49.08
CA LEU A 345 10.87 30.66 49.45
C LEU A 345 9.47 30.74 48.83
N ASN A 346 8.88 31.95 48.76
CA ASN A 346 7.59 32.16 48.09
C ASN A 346 7.72 31.95 46.57
N ASP A 347 8.77 32.49 45.94
CA ASP A 347 9.07 32.34 44.51
C ASP A 347 9.27 30.85 44.13
N LEU A 348 9.97 30.10 44.99
CA LEU A 348 10.14 28.65 44.85
C LEU A 348 8.81 27.88 45.06
N ASN A 349 7.95 28.37 45.95
CA ASN A 349 6.65 27.76 46.20
C ASN A 349 5.67 27.98 45.03
N GLU A 350 5.65 29.16 44.41
CA GLU A 350 4.88 29.41 43.17
C GLU A 350 5.39 28.56 41.99
N LYS A 351 6.72 28.39 41.86
CA LYS A 351 7.31 27.45 40.90
C LYS A 351 6.87 26.00 41.14
N ASN A 352 6.89 25.53 42.40
CA ASN A 352 6.40 24.20 42.75
C ASN A 352 4.90 24.02 42.48
N LEU A 353 4.07 25.03 42.73
CA LEU A 353 2.64 25.04 42.36
C LEU A 353 2.43 24.93 40.84
N THR A 354 3.28 25.62 40.05
CA THR A 354 3.26 25.55 38.59
C THR A 354 3.67 24.15 38.10
N LEU A 355 4.73 23.57 38.67
CA LEU A 355 5.21 22.21 38.38
C LEU A 355 4.16 21.14 38.74
N LEU A 356 3.47 21.30 39.87
CA LEU A 356 2.35 20.42 40.25
C LEU A 356 1.21 20.49 39.23
N SER A 357 0.82 21.70 38.78
CA SER A 357 -0.20 21.86 37.73
C SER A 357 0.22 21.23 36.39
N GLN A 358 1.51 21.32 36.03
CA GLN A 358 2.05 20.62 34.86
C GLN A 358 2.00 19.09 35.00
N ILE A 359 2.35 18.54 36.18
CA ILE A 359 2.23 17.09 36.47
C ILE A 359 0.77 16.63 36.37
N GLU A 360 -0.18 17.38 36.93
CA GLU A 360 -1.62 17.09 36.81
C GLU A 360 -2.07 17.08 35.35
N SER A 361 -1.61 18.04 34.52
CA SER A 361 -1.88 18.05 33.09
C SER A 361 -1.29 16.84 32.35
N GLN A 362 -0.14 16.35 32.81
CA GLN A 362 0.56 15.20 32.21
C GLN A 362 -0.12 13.88 32.54
N ASP A 363 -0.66 13.73 33.76
CA ASP A 363 -1.45 12.57 34.16
C ASP A 363 -2.84 12.56 33.52
N GLU A 364 -3.44 13.73 33.27
CA GLU A 364 -4.67 13.82 32.47
C GLU A 364 -4.42 13.43 31.00
N LEU A 365 -3.28 13.83 30.42
CA LEU A 365 -2.90 13.41 29.07
C LEU A 365 -2.62 11.89 28.99
N LYS A 366 -2.07 11.27 30.05
CA LYS A 366 -1.98 9.80 30.16
C LYS A 366 -3.35 9.12 30.26
N ARG A 367 -4.34 9.73 30.94
CA ARG A 367 -5.72 9.21 30.99
C ARG A 367 -6.36 9.26 29.60
N GLN A 368 -6.27 10.41 28.92
CA GLN A 368 -6.79 10.57 27.55
C GLN A 368 -6.16 9.56 26.59
N LYS A 369 -4.83 9.30 26.69
CA LYS A 369 -4.18 8.25 25.90
C LYS A 369 -4.77 6.86 26.17
N LYS A 370 -4.96 6.49 27.44
CA LYS A 370 -5.59 5.20 27.81
C LYS A 370 -7.04 5.09 27.32
N GLU A 371 -7.78 6.19 27.33
CA GLU A 371 -9.16 6.23 26.84
C GLU A 371 -9.23 6.06 25.32
N ILE A 372 -8.33 6.72 24.57
CA ILE A 372 -8.19 6.52 23.12
C ILE A 372 -7.75 5.08 22.79
N GLU A 373 -6.80 4.51 23.54
CA GLU A 373 -6.40 3.09 23.39
C GLU A 373 -7.57 2.13 23.70
N ALA A 374 -8.45 2.45 24.66
CA ALA A 374 -9.64 1.67 24.95
C ALA A 374 -10.68 1.77 23.81
N GLN A 375 -10.98 2.98 23.32
CA GLN A 375 -11.88 3.21 22.18
C GLN A 375 -11.37 2.53 20.91
N LEU A 376 -10.05 2.55 20.65
CA LEU A 376 -9.45 1.87 19.50
C LEU A 376 -9.64 0.34 19.58
N ASN A 377 -9.46 -0.25 20.77
CA ASN A 377 -9.71 -1.68 20.99
C ASN A 377 -11.20 -2.03 20.89
N GLU A 378 -12.10 -1.15 21.34
CA GLU A 378 -13.54 -1.32 21.15
C GLU A 378 -13.91 -1.30 19.66
N HIS A 379 -13.46 -0.29 18.91
CA HIS A 379 -13.68 -0.20 17.46
C HIS A 379 -13.12 -1.41 16.72
N LYS A 380 -11.93 -1.90 17.10
CA LYS A 380 -11.36 -3.14 16.55
C LYS A 380 -12.26 -4.35 16.80
N THR A 381 -12.82 -4.47 18.01
CA THR A 381 -13.78 -5.52 18.37
C THR A 381 -15.09 -5.38 17.59
N GLN A 382 -15.57 -4.16 17.36
CA GLN A 382 -16.76 -3.90 16.53
C GLN A 382 -16.53 -4.29 15.06
N ILE A 383 -15.36 -3.96 14.48
CA ILE A 383 -14.98 -4.36 13.12
C ILE A 383 -14.90 -5.89 13.00
N GLU A 384 -14.29 -6.57 13.97
CA GLU A 384 -14.21 -8.03 14.00
C GLU A 384 -15.60 -8.69 14.11
N ASN A 385 -16.49 -8.12 14.92
CA ASN A 385 -17.90 -8.56 15.00
C ASN A 385 -18.64 -8.36 13.67
N LEU A 386 -18.48 -7.21 13.00
CA LEU A 386 -19.09 -6.94 11.70
C LEU A 386 -18.54 -7.83 10.59
N MET A 387 -17.23 -8.16 10.62
CA MET A 387 -16.64 -9.16 9.74
C MET A 387 -17.25 -10.55 9.96
N ASN A 388 -17.40 -10.97 11.21
CA ASN A 388 -18.01 -12.25 11.57
C ASN A 388 -19.51 -12.31 11.20
N GLU A 389 -20.24 -11.20 11.30
CA GLU A 389 -21.64 -11.09 10.87
C GLU A 389 -21.75 -11.12 9.34
N ARG A 390 -20.89 -10.40 8.62
CA ARG A 390 -20.80 -10.47 7.15
C ARG A 390 -20.46 -11.89 6.67
N GLN A 391 -19.55 -12.59 7.36
CA GLN A 391 -19.21 -13.99 7.04
C GLN A 391 -20.41 -14.91 7.22
N LYS A 392 -21.17 -14.78 8.32
CA LYS A 392 -22.43 -15.52 8.52
C LYS A 392 -23.48 -15.22 7.46
N LEU A 393 -23.61 -13.96 7.04
CA LEU A 393 -24.53 -13.57 5.96
C LEU A 393 -24.11 -14.19 4.62
N VAL A 394 -22.81 -14.26 4.31
CA VAL A 394 -22.31 -14.96 3.12
C VAL A 394 -22.63 -16.46 3.20
N GLU A 395 -22.36 -17.11 4.33
CA GLU A 395 -22.70 -18.53 4.55
C GLU A 395 -24.22 -18.80 4.48
N GLU A 396 -25.05 -17.88 4.96
CA GLU A 396 -26.51 -17.99 4.87
C GLU A 396 -27.02 -17.77 3.45
N ILE A 397 -26.42 -16.85 2.69
CA ILE A 397 -26.68 -16.65 1.26
C ILE A 397 -26.25 -17.89 0.45
N GLU A 398 -25.04 -18.41 0.66
CA GLU A 398 -24.55 -19.65 0.02
C GLU A 398 -25.45 -20.84 0.31
N LYS A 399 -25.92 -20.97 1.56
CA LYS A 399 -26.87 -22.00 1.98
C LYS A 399 -28.25 -21.81 1.35
N TYR A 400 -28.73 -20.57 1.23
CA TYR A 400 -30.01 -20.26 0.59
C TYR A 400 -29.96 -20.51 -0.92
N ILE A 401 -28.85 -20.16 -1.57
CA ILE A 401 -28.59 -20.46 -2.99
C ILE A 401 -28.51 -21.98 -3.18
N SER A 402 -27.73 -22.70 -2.37
CA SER A 402 -27.57 -24.16 -2.46
C SER A 402 -28.88 -24.92 -2.25
N SER A 403 -29.72 -24.49 -1.30
CA SER A 403 -31.04 -25.10 -1.05
C SER A 403 -32.08 -24.68 -2.11
N SER A 404 -32.00 -23.46 -2.65
CA SER A 404 -32.81 -23.05 -3.80
C SER A 404 -32.47 -23.87 -5.05
N ILE A 405 -31.18 -24.11 -5.33
CA ILE A 405 -30.73 -24.93 -6.47
C ILE A 405 -31.24 -26.39 -6.32
N GLN A 406 -31.19 -26.97 -5.11
CA GLN A 406 -31.73 -28.32 -4.88
C GLN A 406 -33.26 -28.44 -5.03
N LEU A 407 -34.02 -27.36 -4.84
CA LEU A 407 -35.45 -27.32 -5.13
C LEU A 407 -35.71 -27.14 -6.64
N VAL A 408 -34.96 -26.23 -7.27
CA VAL A 408 -35.08 -25.91 -8.71
C VAL A 408 -34.79 -27.13 -9.60
N ASP A 409 -33.78 -27.94 -9.28
CA ASP A 409 -33.45 -29.17 -10.04
C ASP A 409 -34.55 -30.25 -9.97
N ASN A 410 -35.52 -30.15 -9.04
CA ASN A 410 -36.66 -31.07 -8.95
C ASN A 410 -37.99 -30.49 -9.50
N GLU A 411 -38.11 -29.16 -9.65
CA GLU A 411 -39.35 -28.49 -10.13
C GLU A 411 -39.28 -27.95 -11.57
N ILE A 412 -38.11 -27.95 -12.23
CA ILE A 412 -37.95 -27.53 -13.63
C ILE A 412 -38.81 -28.34 -14.63
N GLN A 413 -39.32 -29.52 -14.27
CA GLN A 413 -40.21 -30.31 -15.14
C GLN A 413 -41.69 -29.89 -15.16
N THR A 414 -42.11 -28.85 -14.44
CA THR A 414 -43.54 -28.44 -14.37
C THR A 414 -43.87 -26.99 -14.71
N ASN A 415 -42.89 -26.10 -14.91
CA ASN A 415 -43.16 -24.65 -15.00
C ASN A 415 -43.48 -24.12 -16.41
N ASP A 416 -42.98 -24.77 -17.48
CA ASP A 416 -43.33 -24.39 -18.87
C ASP A 416 -44.85 -24.49 -19.11
N ASP A 417 -45.48 -25.49 -18.51
CA ASP A 417 -46.90 -25.78 -18.66
C ASP A 417 -47.78 -24.70 -18.00
N ASP A 418 -47.30 -24.03 -16.95
CA ASP A 418 -48.01 -22.92 -16.30
C ASP A 418 -47.68 -21.56 -16.93
N PHE A 419 -46.48 -21.39 -17.49
CA PHE A 419 -46.17 -20.23 -18.35
C PHE A 419 -47.01 -20.27 -19.66
N GLU A 420 -47.15 -21.43 -20.29
CA GLU A 420 -48.02 -21.67 -21.46
C GLU A 420 -49.50 -21.37 -21.11
N LYS A 421 -50.00 -21.83 -19.94
CA LYS A 421 -51.34 -21.46 -19.44
C LYS A 421 -51.48 -19.96 -19.22
N LEU A 422 -50.47 -19.28 -18.68
CA LEU A 422 -50.50 -17.83 -18.48
C LEU A 422 -50.50 -17.08 -19.83
N LEU A 423 -49.72 -17.55 -20.80
CA LEU A 423 -49.67 -17.02 -22.17
C LEU A 423 -51.02 -17.22 -22.89
N GLN A 424 -51.65 -18.39 -22.77
CA GLN A 424 -52.99 -18.66 -23.30
C GLN A 424 -54.06 -17.80 -22.60
N THR A 425 -53.97 -17.62 -21.28
CA THR A 425 -54.90 -16.77 -20.52
C THR A 425 -54.78 -15.32 -20.93
N ASN A 426 -53.56 -14.80 -21.09
CA ASN A 426 -53.30 -13.42 -21.52
C ASN A 426 -53.73 -13.18 -22.98
N ASN A 427 -53.45 -14.12 -23.90
CA ASN A 427 -53.98 -14.06 -25.27
C ASN A 427 -55.52 -14.11 -25.31
N THR A 428 -56.16 -14.91 -24.44
CA THR A 428 -57.62 -14.98 -24.31
C THR A 428 -58.20 -13.68 -23.75
N LEU A 429 -57.54 -13.09 -22.75
CA LEU A 429 -57.91 -11.80 -22.17
C LEU A 429 -57.84 -10.70 -23.25
N LYS A 430 -56.76 -10.66 -24.02
CA LYS A 430 -56.57 -9.72 -25.14
C LYS A 430 -57.66 -9.88 -26.21
N TYR A 431 -57.96 -11.10 -26.64
CA TYR A 431 -59.04 -11.36 -27.59
C TYR A 431 -60.42 -10.95 -27.05
N THR A 432 -60.62 -11.09 -25.74
CA THR A 432 -61.85 -10.66 -25.04
C THR A 432 -61.94 -9.13 -24.96
N ILE A 433 -60.84 -8.44 -24.67
CA ILE A 433 -60.74 -6.96 -24.68
C ILE A 433 -60.98 -6.42 -26.09
N ASP A 434 -60.36 -7.00 -27.12
CA ASP A 434 -60.59 -6.62 -28.52
C ASP A 434 -62.06 -6.84 -28.91
N THR A 435 -62.67 -7.95 -28.50
CA THR A 435 -64.11 -8.23 -28.71
C THR A 435 -65.03 -7.27 -27.94
N ILE A 436 -64.62 -6.81 -26.75
CA ILE A 436 -65.35 -5.80 -25.97
C ILE A 436 -65.24 -4.43 -26.64
N ASN A 437 -64.05 -4.03 -27.10
CA ASN A 437 -63.83 -2.80 -27.86
C ASN A 437 -64.64 -2.79 -29.16
N ASP A 438 -64.63 -3.87 -29.94
CA ASP A 438 -65.46 -3.99 -31.14
C ASP A 438 -66.97 -3.85 -30.82
N LYS A 439 -67.43 -4.44 -29.71
CA LYS A 439 -68.83 -4.29 -29.25
C LYS A 439 -69.14 -2.87 -28.78
N ILE A 440 -68.25 -2.23 -28.02
CA ILE A 440 -68.39 -0.84 -27.57
C ILE A 440 -68.47 0.08 -28.79
N ASN A 441 -67.54 -0.04 -29.73
CA ASN A 441 -67.53 0.71 -30.99
C ASN A 441 -68.80 0.46 -31.81
N HIS A 442 -69.32 -0.78 -31.85
CA HIS A 442 -70.57 -1.11 -32.54
C HIS A 442 -71.82 -0.57 -31.83
N ILE A 443 -71.81 -0.43 -30.50
CA ILE A 443 -72.90 0.20 -29.74
C ILE A 443 -72.86 1.73 -29.91
N ILE A 444 -71.68 2.34 -29.84
CA ILE A 444 -71.46 3.79 -30.07
C ILE A 444 -71.91 4.20 -31.48
N THR A 445 -71.48 3.45 -32.51
CA THR A 445 -71.85 3.75 -33.91
C THR A 445 -73.26 3.29 -34.29
N GLY A 446 -73.75 2.20 -33.71
CA GLY A 446 -75.05 1.61 -34.05
C GLY A 446 -76.25 2.16 -33.27
N ARG A 447 -76.02 2.79 -32.09
CA ARG A 447 -77.04 3.42 -31.24
C ARG A 447 -76.49 4.65 -30.51
N PRO A 448 -76.13 5.74 -31.22
CA PRO A 448 -75.71 6.99 -30.59
C PRO A 448 -76.78 7.54 -29.63
N ASP A 449 -78.05 7.22 -29.87
CA ASP A 449 -79.21 7.58 -29.03
C ASP A 449 -79.09 7.13 -27.56
N LEU A 450 -78.34 6.05 -27.27
CA LEU A 450 -78.14 5.52 -25.92
C LEU A 450 -77.14 6.33 -25.07
N PHE A 451 -76.39 7.23 -25.70
CA PHE A 451 -75.33 8.03 -25.06
C PHE A 451 -75.68 9.51 -24.96
N LYS A 452 -76.92 9.87 -25.27
CA LYS A 452 -77.40 11.26 -25.27
C LYS A 452 -77.40 11.91 -23.89
N ASP A 453 -77.41 11.08 -22.84
CA ASP A 453 -77.34 11.47 -21.43
C ASP A 453 -76.05 10.93 -20.75
N ILE A 454 -74.94 10.74 -21.49
CA ILE A 454 -73.62 10.70 -20.83
C ILE A 454 -73.47 12.04 -20.12
N SER A 455 -73.41 12.03 -18.78
CA SER A 455 -73.31 13.25 -17.99
C SER A 455 -72.03 14.01 -18.37
N GLU A 456 -72.13 15.34 -18.35
CA GLU A 456 -71.01 16.27 -18.51
C GLU A 456 -69.82 15.84 -17.63
N GLU A 457 -70.09 15.46 -16.38
CA GLU A 457 -69.17 14.85 -15.41
C GLU A 457 -68.39 13.62 -15.93
N THR A 458 -68.99 12.77 -16.77
CA THR A 458 -68.31 11.60 -17.34
C THR A 458 -67.35 12.02 -18.46
N ASN A 459 -67.71 13.07 -19.21
CA ASN A 459 -66.84 13.65 -20.23
C ASN A 459 -65.70 14.46 -19.59
N ASP A 460 -65.99 15.25 -18.56
CA ASP A 460 -65.00 15.98 -17.74
C ASP A 460 -63.98 15.01 -17.10
N ARG A 461 -64.43 13.84 -16.65
CA ARG A 461 -63.55 12.77 -16.16
C ARG A 461 -62.67 12.16 -17.25
N LEU A 462 -63.17 12.04 -18.48
CA LEU A 462 -62.39 11.56 -19.61
C LEU A 462 -61.37 12.62 -20.05
N ASP A 463 -61.76 13.89 -20.12
CA ASP A 463 -60.89 15.01 -20.46
C ASP A 463 -59.81 15.24 -19.38
N SER A 464 -60.13 15.04 -18.10
CA SER A 464 -59.17 15.04 -17.00
C SER A 464 -58.17 13.87 -17.10
N LEU A 465 -58.63 12.68 -17.52
CA LEU A 465 -57.75 11.53 -17.77
C LEU A 465 -56.83 11.78 -18.98
N ILE A 466 -57.36 12.33 -20.08
CA ILE A 466 -56.59 12.72 -21.27
C ILE A 466 -55.55 13.77 -20.90
N SER A 467 -55.93 14.82 -20.18
CA SER A 467 -55.02 15.87 -19.68
C SER A 467 -53.91 15.30 -18.80
N THR A 468 -54.23 14.32 -17.93
CA THR A 468 -53.23 13.63 -17.10
C THR A 468 -52.25 12.82 -17.96
N ILE A 469 -52.74 12.06 -18.94
CA ILE A 469 -51.92 11.28 -19.87
C ILE A 469 -51.04 12.18 -20.74
N GLU A 470 -51.57 13.31 -21.25
CA GLU A 470 -50.78 14.30 -21.98
C GLU A 470 -49.68 14.93 -21.13
N ASN A 471 -49.94 15.20 -19.85
CA ASN A 471 -48.97 15.80 -18.94
C ASN A 471 -47.86 14.80 -18.57
N GLN A 472 -48.21 13.52 -18.37
CA GLN A 472 -47.24 12.43 -18.23
C GLN A 472 -46.41 12.24 -19.51
N THR A 473 -47.03 12.32 -20.69
CA THR A 473 -46.33 12.23 -21.98
C THR A 473 -45.32 13.37 -22.15
N LYS A 474 -45.68 14.60 -21.75
CA LYS A 474 -44.75 15.75 -21.73
C LYS A 474 -43.58 15.55 -20.77
N GLN A 475 -43.79 14.95 -19.60
CA GLN A 475 -42.70 14.61 -18.67
C GLN A 475 -41.76 13.54 -19.24
N ILE A 476 -42.30 12.51 -19.90
CA ILE A 476 -41.50 11.47 -20.56
C ILE A 476 -40.63 12.08 -21.67
N ILE A 477 -41.21 12.93 -22.53
CA ILE A 477 -40.46 13.63 -23.59
C ILE A 477 -39.36 14.53 -23.00
N LYS A 478 -39.62 15.21 -21.88
CA LYS A 478 -38.61 16.03 -21.18
C LYS A 478 -37.46 15.16 -20.65
N LEU A 479 -37.76 14.04 -19.98
CA LEU A 479 -36.76 13.12 -19.44
C LEU A 479 -35.93 12.46 -20.56
N GLN A 480 -36.54 12.15 -21.70
CA GLN A 480 -35.81 11.68 -22.89
C GLN A 480 -34.86 12.75 -23.41
N SER A 481 -35.31 14.00 -23.57
CA SER A 481 -34.43 15.10 -23.98
C SER A 481 -33.30 15.40 -22.98
N GLU A 482 -33.51 15.17 -21.68
CA GLU A 482 -32.46 15.30 -20.66
C GLU A 482 -31.45 14.14 -20.74
N TYR A 483 -31.92 12.93 -21.03
CA TYR A 483 -31.06 11.76 -21.27
C TYR A 483 -30.18 11.95 -22.52
N ASP A 484 -30.76 12.36 -23.66
CA ASP A 484 -30.03 12.59 -24.91
C ASP A 484 -28.90 13.64 -24.74
N GLN A 485 -29.15 14.69 -23.93
CA GLN A 485 -28.14 15.72 -23.61
C GLN A 485 -26.99 15.19 -22.74
N VAL A 486 -27.29 14.29 -21.81
CA VAL A 486 -26.27 13.64 -20.95
C VAL A 486 -25.44 12.65 -21.76
N GLU A 487 -26.07 11.89 -22.67
CA GLU A 487 -25.39 11.01 -23.61
C GLU A 487 -24.46 11.80 -24.55
N GLU A 488 -24.94 12.90 -25.16
CA GLU A 488 -24.11 13.77 -26.00
C GLU A 488 -22.96 14.45 -25.22
N LYS A 489 -23.15 14.75 -23.92
CA LYS A 489 -22.07 15.26 -23.06
C LYS A 489 -20.99 14.19 -22.87
N TYR A 490 -21.35 12.97 -22.45
CA TYR A 490 -20.38 11.91 -22.24
C TYR A 490 -19.68 11.47 -23.54
N GLN A 491 -20.40 11.46 -24.67
CA GLN A 491 -19.78 11.15 -25.96
C GLN A 491 -18.77 12.22 -26.39
N ARG A 492 -19.00 13.50 -26.06
CA ARG A 492 -17.99 14.56 -26.25
C ARG A 492 -16.77 14.36 -25.36
N GLU A 493 -16.98 14.08 -24.08
CA GLU A 493 -15.90 13.84 -23.11
C GLU A 493 -15.02 12.63 -23.50
N ILE A 494 -15.63 11.53 -23.98
CA ILE A 494 -14.92 10.38 -24.56
C ILE A 494 -14.10 10.79 -25.80
N ASN A 495 -14.70 11.55 -26.73
CA ASN A 495 -14.01 11.98 -27.95
C ASN A 495 -12.84 12.94 -27.64
N ASP A 496 -12.96 13.79 -26.63
CA ASP A 496 -11.91 14.72 -26.21
C ASP A 496 -10.76 13.98 -25.51
N LEU A 497 -11.05 12.99 -24.64
CA LEU A 497 -10.04 12.10 -24.06
C LEU A 497 -9.29 11.29 -25.14
N GLN A 498 -9.99 10.78 -26.15
CA GLN A 498 -9.38 10.10 -27.30
C GLN A 498 -8.48 11.04 -28.11
N ARG A 499 -8.85 12.31 -28.28
CA ARG A 499 -8.01 13.31 -28.95
C ARG A 499 -6.76 13.66 -28.16
N SER A 500 -6.86 13.81 -26.84
CA SER A 500 -5.68 14.05 -25.99
C SER A 500 -4.67 12.91 -26.10
N SER A 501 -5.13 11.65 -26.04
CA SER A 501 -4.27 10.48 -26.23
C SER A 501 -3.55 10.51 -27.59
N ILE A 502 -4.24 10.83 -28.69
CA ILE A 502 -3.64 10.90 -30.02
C ILE A 502 -2.59 12.02 -30.11
N ILE A 503 -2.82 13.16 -29.46
CA ILE A 503 -1.88 14.29 -29.44
C ILE A 503 -0.62 13.95 -28.62
N GLU A 504 -0.77 13.23 -27.51
CA GLU A 504 0.36 12.73 -26.72
C GLU A 504 1.20 11.71 -27.51
N ASP A 505 0.56 10.75 -28.18
CA ASP A 505 1.23 9.76 -29.02
C ASP A 505 1.94 10.40 -30.25
N GLU A 506 1.34 11.44 -30.87
CA GLU A 506 2.01 12.24 -31.92
C GLU A 506 3.21 13.04 -31.38
N HIS A 507 3.11 13.60 -30.16
CA HIS A 507 4.20 14.35 -29.55
C HIS A 507 5.40 13.44 -29.23
N ILE A 508 5.15 12.27 -28.64
CA ILE A 508 6.18 11.26 -28.33
C ILE A 508 6.87 10.81 -29.63
N SER A 509 6.10 10.40 -30.65
CA SER A 509 6.62 9.96 -31.95
C SER A 509 7.53 11.02 -32.62
N LYS A 510 7.20 12.31 -32.45
CA LYS A 510 7.96 13.41 -33.02
C LYS A 510 9.25 13.71 -32.24
N GLN A 511 9.20 13.59 -30.91
CA GLN A 511 10.34 13.78 -30.02
C GLN A 511 11.38 12.66 -30.21
N GLU A 512 10.94 11.42 -30.41
CA GLU A 512 11.79 10.27 -30.75
C GLU A 512 12.46 10.44 -32.13
N LEU A 513 11.72 10.97 -33.13
CA LEU A 513 12.27 11.23 -34.46
C LEU A 513 13.38 12.30 -34.44
N GLU A 514 13.19 13.39 -33.68
CA GLU A 514 14.21 14.43 -33.50
C GLU A 514 15.41 13.93 -32.66
N HIS A 515 15.19 13.03 -31.70
CA HIS A 515 16.27 12.39 -30.93
C HIS A 515 17.08 11.36 -31.75
N CYS A 516 16.48 10.76 -32.78
CA CYS A 516 17.21 9.89 -33.72
C CYS A 516 18.02 10.68 -34.74
N GLN A 517 17.46 11.78 -35.30
CA GLN A 517 18.14 12.59 -36.32
C GLN A 517 19.35 13.38 -35.78
N SER A 518 19.43 13.60 -34.47
CA SER A 518 20.58 14.26 -33.82
C SER A 518 21.77 13.34 -33.52
N LYS A 519 21.65 12.02 -33.76
CA LYS A 519 22.73 11.04 -33.48
C LYS A 519 23.54 10.58 -34.70
N GLU A 520 23.20 11.03 -35.92
CA GLU A 520 23.91 10.63 -37.16
C GLU A 520 24.89 11.70 -37.73
N SER A 521 25.06 12.87 -37.10
CA SER A 521 25.91 13.95 -37.63
C SER A 521 27.37 13.98 -37.16
N ASP A 522 27.68 13.41 -35.99
CA ASP A 522 28.86 13.84 -35.22
C ASP A 522 30.17 13.08 -35.52
N ASP A 523 30.12 12.06 -36.38
CA ASP A 523 31.27 11.19 -36.69
C ASP A 523 32.21 11.72 -37.81
N ASN A 524 32.04 12.96 -38.31
CA ASN A 524 32.73 13.37 -39.55
C ASN A 524 33.31 14.79 -39.68
N GLU A 525 33.50 15.56 -38.59
CA GLU A 525 34.24 16.85 -38.64
C GLU A 525 35.42 16.92 -37.65
N CYS A 526 36.39 16.02 -37.81
CA CYS A 526 37.76 16.23 -37.32
C CYS A 526 38.76 16.23 -38.48
N ASN A 527 38.78 17.32 -39.26
CA ASN A 527 39.96 17.90 -39.93
C ASN A 527 39.57 19.07 -40.86
N THR A 528 39.69 20.30 -40.36
CA THR A 528 40.37 21.46 -40.99
C THR A 528 39.77 22.78 -40.50
N TRP A 529 40.55 23.59 -39.78
CA TRP A 529 40.75 25.03 -40.03
C TRP A 529 41.67 25.65 -38.97
N PHE A 530 42.95 25.74 -39.36
CA PHE A 530 43.86 26.75 -38.82
C PHE A 530 43.68 28.05 -39.63
N ASP A 531 44.11 29.17 -39.06
CA ASP A 531 44.26 30.50 -39.70
C ASP A 531 43.00 31.27 -40.14
N ALA A 532 42.40 32.01 -39.20
CA ALA A 532 42.06 33.43 -39.41
C ALA A 532 41.74 34.17 -38.09
N SER A 533 42.68 34.99 -37.58
CA SER A 533 42.33 36.06 -36.64
C SER A 533 41.83 37.30 -37.39
N PRO A 534 40.91 38.07 -36.79
CA PRO A 534 41.06 39.52 -36.85
C PRO A 534 40.82 40.24 -35.50
N ASN A 535 41.79 41.10 -35.15
CA ASN A 535 41.69 42.31 -34.34
C ASN A 535 40.61 42.41 -33.23
N ILE A 536 41.07 42.15 -32.01
CA ILE A 536 41.18 43.17 -30.93
C ILE A 536 40.41 44.49 -31.21
N MET A 537 39.29 44.66 -30.50
CA MET A 537 38.84 45.95 -29.97
C MET A 537 38.77 45.83 -28.44
N ASP A 538 38.95 46.94 -27.73
CA ASP A 538 39.24 46.96 -26.30
C ASP A 538 38.13 46.33 -25.44
N LYS A 539 38.55 45.45 -24.53
CA LYS A 539 37.67 44.60 -23.72
C LYS A 539 37.10 45.33 -22.50
N ASP A 540 37.79 46.38 -22.04
CA ASP A 540 37.58 47.00 -20.73
C ASP A 540 36.37 47.97 -20.70
N GLU A 541 35.87 48.45 -21.84
CA GLU A 541 34.67 49.32 -21.91
C GLU A 541 33.35 48.55 -22.02
N ILE A 542 33.35 47.29 -22.47
CA ILE A 542 32.11 46.49 -22.60
C ILE A 542 31.75 45.81 -21.28
N GLU A 543 32.75 45.30 -20.53
CA GLU A 543 32.51 44.60 -19.26
C GLU A 543 31.94 45.53 -18.16
N GLN A 544 32.19 46.85 -18.17
CA GLN A 544 31.62 47.75 -17.15
C GLN A 544 30.17 48.18 -17.39
N GLN A 545 29.66 48.08 -18.62
CA GLN A 545 28.29 48.52 -18.94
C GLN A 545 27.27 47.37 -18.89
N GLN A 546 27.70 46.12 -19.13
CA GLN A 546 26.81 44.95 -19.02
C GLN A 546 26.53 44.52 -17.57
N PHE A 547 27.45 44.73 -16.63
CA PHE A 547 27.20 44.38 -15.22
C PHE A 547 26.15 45.27 -14.55
N HIS A 548 26.04 46.55 -14.93
CA HIS A 548 25.11 47.47 -14.26
C HIS A 548 23.63 47.21 -14.61
N ASP A 549 23.34 46.82 -15.86
CA ASP A 549 21.98 46.47 -16.28
C ASP A 549 21.50 45.13 -15.71
N VAL A 550 22.43 44.18 -15.47
CA VAL A 550 22.11 42.88 -14.81
C VAL A 550 21.79 43.07 -13.32
N ASP A 551 22.58 43.85 -12.59
CA ASP A 551 22.30 44.13 -11.17
C ASP A 551 20.93 44.80 -10.99
N ILE A 552 20.57 45.76 -11.86
CA ILE A 552 19.26 46.44 -11.82
C ILE A 552 18.11 45.48 -12.12
N GLN A 553 18.29 44.51 -13.04
CA GLN A 553 17.26 43.50 -13.31
C GLN A 553 17.14 42.48 -12.16
N CYS A 554 18.24 42.05 -11.56
CA CYS A 554 18.22 41.15 -10.41
C CYS A 554 17.56 41.80 -9.17
N GLU A 555 17.81 43.08 -8.92
CA GLU A 555 17.19 43.84 -7.83
C GLU A 555 15.67 44.01 -8.05
N LEU A 556 15.25 44.27 -9.30
CA LEU A 556 13.83 44.32 -9.67
C LEU A 556 13.13 42.96 -9.47
N ILE A 557 13.72 41.88 -9.98
CA ILE A 557 13.17 40.51 -9.87
C ILE A 557 13.07 40.06 -8.40
N SER A 558 14.09 40.36 -7.58
CA SER A 558 14.06 40.08 -6.14
C SER A 558 13.00 40.89 -5.40
N SER A 559 12.74 42.15 -5.80
CA SER A 559 11.65 42.94 -5.22
C SER A 559 10.28 42.32 -5.52
N THR A 560 10.03 41.90 -6.75
CA THR A 560 8.75 41.28 -7.17
C THR A 560 8.55 39.91 -6.52
N LEU A 561 9.59 39.08 -6.42
CA LEU A 561 9.53 37.79 -5.70
C LEU A 561 9.27 37.97 -4.20
N SER A 562 9.89 38.98 -3.56
CA SER A 562 9.65 39.26 -2.13
C SER A 562 8.23 39.75 -1.86
N GLU A 563 7.66 40.56 -2.77
CA GLU A 563 6.29 41.05 -2.67
C GLU A 563 5.26 39.92 -2.90
N GLN A 564 5.55 39.02 -3.85
CA GLN A 564 4.75 37.81 -4.09
C GLN A 564 4.76 36.87 -2.89
N LEU A 565 5.94 36.55 -2.34
CA LEU A 565 6.06 35.67 -1.15
C LEU A 565 5.31 36.22 0.07
N THR A 566 5.27 37.56 0.20
CA THR A 566 4.55 38.24 1.29
C THR A 566 3.03 38.13 1.12
N ASN A 567 2.52 38.20 -0.12
CA ASN A 567 1.10 38.01 -0.40
C ASN A 567 0.65 36.56 -0.19
N ASP A 568 1.45 35.59 -0.66
CA ASP A 568 1.15 34.15 -0.48
C ASP A 568 1.13 33.79 1.03
N MET A 569 2.05 34.34 1.84
CA MET A 569 2.02 34.21 3.30
C MET A 569 0.79 34.84 3.94
N ASN A 570 0.35 36.02 3.49
CA ASN A 570 -0.85 36.68 4.04
C ASN A 570 -2.12 35.83 3.79
N ILE A 571 -2.27 35.26 2.58
CA ILE A 571 -3.38 34.37 2.25
C ILE A 571 -3.38 33.12 3.14
N GLN A 572 -2.22 32.48 3.35
CA GLN A 572 -2.12 31.33 4.25
C GLN A 572 -2.48 31.69 5.70
N THR A 573 -2.08 32.88 6.17
CA THR A 573 -2.39 33.36 7.52
C THR A 573 -3.88 33.61 7.73
N GLU A 574 -4.59 34.05 6.69
CA GLU A 574 -6.06 34.23 6.70
C GLU A 574 -6.79 32.88 6.73
N ILE A 575 -6.34 31.90 5.92
CA ILE A 575 -6.83 30.51 5.94
C ILE A 575 -6.67 29.87 7.33
N ASP A 576 -5.50 29.99 7.95
CA ASP A 576 -5.24 29.40 9.27
C ASP A 576 -6.08 30.06 10.38
N SER A 577 -6.35 31.37 10.27
CA SER A 577 -7.27 32.10 11.16
C SER A 577 -8.70 31.54 11.07
N ASP A 578 -9.22 31.35 9.87
CA ASP A 578 -10.60 30.88 9.67
C ASP A 578 -10.78 29.43 10.09
N ILE A 579 -9.79 28.56 9.84
CA ILE A 579 -9.76 27.18 10.36
C ILE A 579 -9.82 27.17 11.90
N GLN A 580 -9.09 28.07 12.58
CA GLN A 580 -9.16 28.17 14.04
C GLN A 580 -10.51 28.72 14.54
N GLN A 581 -11.12 29.67 13.84
CA GLN A 581 -12.48 30.12 14.18
C GLN A 581 -13.51 28.99 14.06
N ILE A 582 -13.42 28.17 13.01
CA ILE A 582 -14.28 26.98 12.82
C ILE A 582 -14.06 25.98 13.97
N LYS A 583 -12.79 25.67 14.29
CA LYS A 583 -12.43 24.72 15.36
C LYS A 583 -12.98 25.17 16.73
N ASN A 584 -12.85 26.46 17.05
CA ASN A 584 -13.37 27.02 18.29
C ASN A 584 -14.91 26.99 18.36
N LYS A 585 -15.60 27.27 17.25
CA LYS A 585 -17.08 27.16 17.18
C LYS A 585 -17.56 25.72 17.36
N ILE A 586 -16.90 24.74 16.75
CA ILE A 586 -17.22 23.31 16.93
C ILE A 586 -17.03 22.89 18.39
N GLN A 587 -15.93 23.31 19.04
CA GLN A 587 -15.72 23.05 20.47
C GLN A 587 -16.79 23.72 21.35
N GLN A 588 -17.20 24.95 21.02
CA GLN A 588 -18.28 25.63 21.75
C GLN A 588 -19.62 24.88 21.61
N ILE A 589 -19.97 24.40 20.41
CA ILE A 589 -21.19 23.60 20.17
C ILE A 589 -21.17 22.29 20.99
N ILE A 590 -20.02 21.62 21.07
CA ILE A 590 -19.85 20.41 21.90
C ILE A 590 -20.06 20.72 23.39
N LEU A 591 -19.57 21.87 23.86
CA LEU A 591 -19.73 22.33 25.26
C LEU A 591 -21.15 22.82 25.59
N GLU A 592 -21.90 23.34 24.61
CA GLU A 592 -23.27 23.81 24.81
C GLU A 592 -24.31 22.68 24.84
N TYR A 593 -24.01 21.51 24.26
CA TYR A 593 -24.93 20.36 24.19
C TYR A 593 -24.36 19.02 24.74
N PRO A 594 -23.76 18.98 25.95
CA PRO A 594 -23.10 17.78 26.49
C PRO A 594 -24.07 16.60 26.71
N ASN A 595 -25.37 16.88 26.86
CA ASN A 595 -26.40 15.86 27.11
C ASN A 595 -26.86 15.12 25.84
N LEU A 596 -26.41 15.50 24.63
CA LEU A 596 -26.72 14.73 23.40
C LEU A 596 -26.06 13.34 23.37
N ILE A 597 -25.01 13.13 24.16
CA ILE A 597 -24.24 11.87 24.20
C ILE A 597 -24.77 10.93 25.32
N SER A 598 -25.50 11.46 26.31
CA SER A 598 -26.06 10.68 27.44
C SER A 598 -27.55 10.35 27.21
N ILE A 599 -27.80 9.26 26.49
CA ILE A 599 -29.17 8.78 26.22
C ILE A 599 -29.78 8.16 27.49
N SER A 600 -30.43 8.99 28.30
CA SER A 600 -31.38 8.52 29.32
C SER A 600 -32.81 8.48 28.78
N ASN A 601 -33.57 7.49 29.24
CA ASN A 601 -34.62 6.81 28.46
C ASN A 601 -35.98 7.54 28.30
N GLU A 602 -36.05 8.87 28.44
CA GLU A 602 -37.33 9.61 28.40
C GLU A 602 -37.45 10.55 27.18
N ASN A 603 -38.53 10.32 26.42
CA ASN A 603 -39.04 11.09 25.27
C ASN A 603 -38.19 11.13 23.98
N ILE A 604 -37.97 9.94 23.39
CA ILE A 604 -37.26 9.71 22.11
C ILE A 604 -37.68 10.66 20.97
N PHE A 605 -38.98 11.00 20.84
CA PHE A 605 -39.47 11.87 19.76
C PHE A 605 -38.99 13.33 19.89
N GLU A 606 -38.86 13.84 21.11
CA GLU A 606 -38.43 15.22 21.37
C GLU A 606 -36.91 15.39 21.22
N ASN A 607 -36.17 14.27 21.29
CA ASN A 607 -34.74 14.21 20.95
C ASN A 607 -34.53 14.05 19.43
N LEU A 608 -35.42 13.35 18.72
CA LEU A 608 -35.39 13.25 17.25
C LEU A 608 -35.55 14.61 16.57
N ASP A 609 -36.47 15.47 17.02
CA ASP A 609 -36.62 16.83 16.46
C ASP A 609 -35.38 17.70 16.71
N LYS A 610 -34.73 17.56 17.87
CA LYS A 610 -33.46 18.27 18.17
C LYS A 610 -32.32 17.76 17.29
N ILE A 611 -32.18 16.44 17.13
CA ILE A 611 -31.19 15.83 16.24
C ILE A 611 -31.42 16.26 14.79
N MET A 612 -32.67 16.29 14.30
CA MET A 612 -33.00 16.81 12.97
C MET A 612 -32.70 18.30 12.83
N SER A 613 -32.95 19.12 13.86
CA SER A 613 -32.56 20.54 13.83
C SER A 613 -31.04 20.74 13.77
N PHE A 614 -30.27 19.90 14.47
CA PHE A 614 -28.81 19.90 14.46
C PHE A 614 -28.25 19.45 13.11
N ILE A 615 -28.77 18.36 12.53
CA ILE A 615 -28.43 17.89 11.19
C ILE A 615 -28.72 18.98 10.15
N ASN A 616 -29.86 19.66 10.24
CA ASN A 616 -30.21 20.77 9.34
C ASN A 616 -29.28 21.99 9.53
N SER A 617 -28.81 22.27 10.75
CA SER A 617 -27.80 23.33 10.99
C SER A 617 -26.48 22.99 10.30
N LEU A 618 -25.95 21.79 10.55
CA LEU A 618 -24.72 21.30 9.91
C LEU A 618 -24.83 21.27 8.39
N GLN A 619 -25.98 20.86 7.83
CA GLN A 619 -26.19 20.86 6.38
C GLN A 619 -26.25 22.28 5.77
N ASN A 620 -26.65 23.30 6.53
CA ASN A 620 -26.60 24.69 6.09
C ASN A 620 -25.18 25.25 6.20
N GLU A 621 -24.46 24.96 7.29
CA GLU A 621 -23.06 25.37 7.46
C GLU A 621 -22.14 24.73 6.40
N ILE A 622 -22.35 23.45 6.06
CA ILE A 622 -21.65 22.79 4.94
C ILE A 622 -21.92 23.50 3.61
N LYS A 623 -23.16 23.94 3.34
CA LYS A 623 -23.49 24.70 2.12
C LYS A 623 -22.87 26.08 2.08
N GLU A 624 -22.72 26.75 3.23
CA GLU A 624 -22.00 28.04 3.30
C GLU A 624 -20.50 27.83 3.00
N ILE A 625 -19.91 26.75 3.50
CA ILE A 625 -18.52 26.34 3.19
C ILE A 625 -18.36 25.97 1.71
N GLU A 626 -19.28 25.19 1.12
CA GLU A 626 -19.27 24.88 -0.32
C GLU A 626 -19.38 26.16 -1.16
N SER A 627 -20.21 27.12 -0.75
CA SER A 627 -20.36 28.41 -1.44
C SER A 627 -19.14 29.33 -1.31
N SER A 628 -18.39 29.28 -0.20
CA SER A 628 -17.15 30.06 -0.04
C SER A 628 -16.01 29.46 -0.86
N PHE A 629 -15.86 28.12 -0.86
CA PHE A 629 -14.90 27.43 -1.71
C PHE A 629 -15.16 27.68 -3.21
N GLU A 630 -16.43 27.65 -3.64
CA GLU A 630 -16.77 27.95 -5.03
C GLU A 630 -16.48 29.43 -5.37
N THR A 631 -16.71 30.36 -4.45
CA THR A 631 -16.32 31.78 -4.63
C THR A 631 -14.81 31.93 -4.81
N TYR A 632 -14.02 31.25 -3.98
CA TYR A 632 -12.55 31.28 -4.04
C TYR A 632 -11.99 30.63 -5.32
N ARG A 633 -12.56 29.49 -5.74
CA ARG A 633 -12.25 28.85 -7.04
C ARG A 633 -12.47 29.84 -8.20
N ASN A 634 -13.62 30.52 -8.20
CA ASN A 634 -13.93 31.52 -9.21
C ASN A 634 -12.99 32.74 -9.14
N GLN A 635 -12.48 33.15 -7.97
CA GLN A 635 -11.46 34.20 -7.89
C GLN A 635 -10.14 33.77 -8.56
N ILE A 636 -9.61 32.58 -8.22
CA ILE A 636 -8.38 32.05 -8.84
C ILE A 636 -8.51 31.95 -10.36
N GLU A 637 -9.67 31.48 -10.86
CA GLU A 637 -9.88 31.33 -12.30
C GLU A 637 -10.00 32.68 -13.03
N ASN A 638 -10.62 33.67 -12.40
CA ASN A 638 -10.65 35.05 -12.92
C ASN A 638 -9.26 35.71 -12.93
N GLU A 639 -8.45 35.51 -11.89
CA GLU A 639 -7.06 36.02 -11.86
C GLU A 639 -6.20 35.36 -12.92
N ARG A 640 -6.34 34.03 -13.11
CA ARG A 640 -5.67 33.29 -14.18
C ARG A 640 -6.09 33.78 -15.57
N LEU A 641 -7.37 34.09 -15.78
CA LEU A 641 -7.88 34.67 -17.02
C LEU A 641 -7.32 36.08 -17.28
N ALA A 642 -7.34 36.94 -16.28
CA ALA A 642 -6.79 38.30 -16.37
C ALA A 642 -5.28 38.27 -16.72
N LYS A 643 -4.51 37.38 -16.09
CA LYS A 643 -3.08 37.19 -16.38
C LYS A 643 -2.83 36.64 -17.81
N MET A 644 -3.76 35.83 -18.34
CA MET A 644 -3.73 35.39 -19.74
C MET A 644 -4.06 36.52 -20.73
N GLU A 645 -4.98 37.42 -20.40
CA GLU A 645 -5.26 38.61 -21.22
C GLU A 645 -4.11 39.62 -21.18
N GLU A 646 -3.46 39.79 -20.02
CA GLU A 646 -2.25 40.61 -19.86
C GLU A 646 -1.11 40.09 -20.75
N LEU A 647 -0.82 38.78 -20.71
CA LEU A 647 0.16 38.14 -21.60
C LEU A 647 -0.17 38.33 -23.10
N LYS A 648 -1.43 38.14 -23.50
CA LYS A 648 -1.88 38.41 -24.88
C LYS A 648 -1.76 39.88 -25.27
N SER A 649 -1.91 40.81 -24.32
CA SER A 649 -1.70 42.23 -24.59
C SER A 649 -0.23 42.52 -24.91
N HIS A 650 0.70 41.86 -24.22
CA HIS A 650 2.15 41.99 -24.45
C HIS A 650 2.61 41.39 -25.80
N GLU A 651 1.95 40.35 -26.31
CA GLU A 651 2.24 39.80 -27.66
C GLU A 651 2.00 40.81 -28.81
N THR A 652 1.16 41.84 -28.61
CA THR A 652 0.82 42.79 -29.68
C THR A 652 1.91 43.82 -30.00
N ASN A 653 2.95 43.96 -29.17
CA ASN A 653 4.09 44.87 -29.41
C ASN A 653 5.26 44.16 -30.13
N HIS A 654 4.98 43.69 -31.33
CA HIS A 654 5.74 42.69 -32.10
C HIS A 654 7.07 43.18 -32.73
N ALA A 655 7.92 43.91 -32.00
CA ALA A 655 9.22 44.38 -32.53
C ALA A 655 10.42 44.27 -31.58
N CYS A 656 10.23 44.08 -30.28
CA CYS A 656 11.32 43.98 -29.30
C CYS A 656 11.38 42.63 -28.56
N THR A 657 10.36 41.79 -28.71
CA THR A 657 10.15 40.58 -27.90
C THR A 657 10.82 39.31 -28.43
N GLN A 658 11.27 39.27 -29.69
CA GLN A 658 11.89 38.07 -30.26
C GLN A 658 13.21 37.69 -29.56
N THR A 659 13.99 38.67 -29.09
CA THR A 659 15.25 38.41 -28.37
C THR A 659 15.00 38.01 -26.90
N LEU A 660 13.99 38.61 -26.26
CA LEU A 660 13.64 38.31 -24.85
C LEU A 660 12.94 36.94 -24.71
N GLY A 661 12.07 36.58 -25.66
CA GLY A 661 11.41 35.26 -25.67
C GLY A 661 12.41 34.11 -25.78
N LEU A 662 13.45 34.25 -26.62
CA LEU A 662 14.53 33.26 -26.70
C LEU A 662 15.33 33.16 -25.40
N SER A 663 15.67 34.31 -24.77
CA SER A 663 16.39 34.31 -23.50
C SER A 663 15.65 33.59 -22.37
N ILE A 664 14.33 33.77 -22.29
CA ILE A 664 13.48 33.11 -21.28
C ILE A 664 13.38 31.61 -21.55
N VAL A 665 13.25 31.20 -22.82
CA VAL A 665 13.25 29.77 -23.20
C VAL A 665 14.60 29.11 -22.91
N GLU A 666 15.73 29.77 -23.22
CA GLU A 666 17.07 29.26 -22.86
C GLU A 666 17.29 29.16 -21.35
N GLU A 667 16.76 30.09 -20.55
CA GLU A 667 16.87 30.03 -19.09
C GLU A 667 16.03 28.87 -18.50
N HIS A 668 14.78 28.71 -18.98
CA HIS A 668 13.95 27.56 -18.60
C HIS A 668 14.57 26.22 -19.03
N GLN A 669 15.14 26.15 -20.23
CA GLN A 669 15.83 24.96 -20.73
C GLN A 669 17.04 24.59 -19.84
N LYS A 670 17.90 25.55 -19.51
CA LYS A 670 19.02 25.34 -18.56
C LYS A 670 18.55 24.92 -17.17
N LYS A 671 17.39 25.40 -16.73
CA LYS A 671 16.79 24.99 -15.45
C LYS A 671 16.26 23.56 -15.48
N ILE A 672 15.70 23.12 -16.61
CA ILE A 672 15.28 21.72 -16.83
C ILE A 672 16.51 20.81 -16.88
N GLU A 673 17.54 21.16 -17.65
CA GLU A 673 18.80 20.39 -17.73
C GLU A 673 19.44 20.21 -16.35
N LYS A 674 19.51 21.28 -15.55
CA LYS A 674 20.04 21.21 -14.18
C LYS A 674 19.18 20.36 -13.23
N LEU A 675 17.86 20.32 -13.42
CA LEU A 675 16.98 19.43 -12.65
C LEU A 675 17.20 17.96 -13.07
N GLN A 676 17.36 17.68 -14.36
CA GLN A 676 17.68 16.35 -14.88
C GLN A 676 19.06 15.85 -14.41
N GLU A 677 20.09 16.71 -14.38
CA GLU A 677 21.39 16.38 -13.77
C GLU A 677 21.24 16.04 -12.27
N THR A 678 20.41 16.80 -11.54
CA THR A 678 20.18 16.57 -10.12
C THR A 678 19.41 15.27 -9.85
N GLU A 679 18.41 14.97 -10.68
CA GLU A 679 17.66 13.72 -10.66
C GLU A 679 18.57 12.51 -10.94
N LEU A 680 19.44 12.61 -11.95
CA LEU A 680 20.43 11.58 -12.27
C LEU A 680 21.38 11.32 -11.09
N VAL A 681 21.81 12.36 -10.37
CA VAL A 681 22.64 12.21 -9.16
C VAL A 681 21.88 11.48 -8.04
N TYR A 682 20.59 11.78 -7.83
CA TYR A 682 19.78 11.06 -6.84
C TYR A 682 19.53 9.60 -7.23
N GLN A 683 19.33 9.29 -8.51
CA GLN A 683 19.20 7.91 -8.99
C GLN A 683 20.47 7.10 -8.69
N HIS A 684 21.66 7.63 -8.99
CA HIS A 684 22.94 6.97 -8.66
C HIS A 684 23.15 6.79 -7.14
N GLU A 685 22.73 7.75 -6.31
CA GLU A 685 22.80 7.63 -4.85
C GLU A 685 21.88 6.53 -4.32
N ILE A 686 20.65 6.42 -4.86
CA ILE A 686 19.69 5.35 -4.53
C ILE A 686 20.25 3.98 -4.95
N GLU A 687 20.83 3.86 -6.14
CA GLU A 687 21.47 2.62 -6.59
C GLU A 687 22.64 2.21 -5.66
N ARG A 688 23.47 3.17 -5.24
CA ARG A 688 24.57 2.90 -4.28
C ARG A 688 24.04 2.41 -2.94
N LEU A 689 22.98 3.03 -2.41
CA LEU A 689 22.35 2.63 -1.14
C LEU A 689 21.68 1.26 -1.22
N ILE A 690 21.12 0.90 -2.38
CA ILE A 690 20.61 -0.45 -2.66
C ILE A 690 21.76 -1.48 -2.66
N GLU A 691 22.89 -1.16 -3.30
CA GLU A 691 24.07 -2.05 -3.31
C GLU A 691 24.65 -2.23 -1.90
N GLU A 692 24.79 -1.14 -1.12
CA GLU A 692 25.25 -1.18 0.28
C GLU A 692 24.32 -2.04 1.17
N ARG A 693 22.99 -1.92 0.99
CA ARG A 693 21.99 -2.75 1.70
C ARG A 693 22.17 -4.23 1.37
N ASP A 694 22.34 -4.57 0.09
CA ASP A 694 22.42 -5.96 -0.36
C ASP A 694 23.75 -6.60 0.09
N GLN A 695 24.85 -5.85 0.06
CA GLN A 695 26.13 -6.26 0.66
C GLN A 695 25.99 -6.51 2.18
N ALA A 696 25.27 -5.65 2.91
CA ALA A 696 25.02 -5.85 4.34
C ALA A 696 24.14 -7.09 4.62
N GLN A 697 23.18 -7.38 3.74
CA GLN A 697 22.31 -8.55 3.85
C GLN A 697 23.04 -9.87 3.55
N ASP A 698 23.99 -9.87 2.61
CA ASP A 698 24.90 -10.99 2.37
C ASP A 698 25.84 -11.24 3.55
N LEU A 699 26.43 -10.18 4.12
CA LEU A 699 27.27 -10.28 5.32
C LEU A 699 26.49 -10.85 6.52
N LEU A 700 25.23 -10.41 6.73
CA LEU A 700 24.36 -10.96 7.77
C LEU A 700 24.03 -12.44 7.53
N SER A 701 23.81 -12.82 6.27
CA SER A 701 23.53 -14.21 5.88
C SER A 701 24.75 -15.11 6.08
N GLN A 702 25.95 -14.62 5.75
CA GLN A 702 27.21 -15.30 6.04
C GLN A 702 27.44 -15.44 7.55
N TRP A 703 27.24 -14.37 8.33
CA TRP A 703 27.40 -14.42 9.80
C TRP A 703 26.46 -15.45 10.44
N LYS A 704 25.17 -15.48 10.06
CA LYS A 704 24.22 -16.50 10.52
C LYS A 704 24.69 -17.92 10.21
N LYS A 705 25.25 -18.14 9.01
CA LYS A 705 25.77 -19.44 8.57
C LYS A 705 27.00 -19.86 9.37
N ASP A 706 27.92 -18.93 9.63
CA ASP A 706 29.12 -19.19 10.43
C ASP A 706 28.80 -19.43 11.91
N GLU A 707 27.84 -18.71 12.49
CA GLU A 707 27.42 -18.92 13.88
C GLU A 707 26.66 -20.24 14.06
N THR A 708 25.76 -20.58 13.12
CA THR A 708 25.11 -21.91 13.06
C THR A 708 26.15 -23.02 12.97
N LYS A 709 27.20 -22.83 12.16
CA LYS A 709 28.30 -23.79 12.05
C LYS A 709 29.07 -23.93 13.36
N LYS A 710 29.44 -22.84 14.04
CA LYS A 710 30.10 -22.91 15.35
C LYS A 710 29.25 -23.66 16.38
N MET A 711 27.94 -23.45 16.37
CA MET A 711 27.02 -24.12 17.27
C MET A 711 26.96 -25.64 17.00
N ASN A 712 26.87 -26.03 15.73
CA ASN A 712 26.92 -27.44 15.32
C ASN A 712 28.28 -28.10 15.64
N ASP A 713 29.39 -27.40 15.40
CA ASP A 713 30.75 -27.88 15.74
C ASP A 713 30.91 -28.02 17.28
N PHE A 714 30.30 -27.13 18.06
CA PHE A 714 30.26 -27.20 19.52
C PHE A 714 29.41 -28.38 20.02
N GLU A 715 28.20 -28.55 19.50
CA GLU A 715 27.30 -29.66 19.83
C GLU A 715 27.95 -31.02 19.50
N ALA A 716 28.49 -31.18 18.30
CA ALA A 716 29.22 -32.38 17.88
C ALA A 716 30.43 -32.70 18.78
N SER A 717 31.16 -31.69 19.25
CA SER A 717 32.27 -31.87 20.20
C SER A 717 31.80 -32.38 21.57
N TYR A 718 30.63 -31.95 22.02
CA TYR A 718 30.06 -32.37 23.30
C TYR A 718 29.35 -33.73 23.21
N GLU A 719 28.65 -34.04 22.12
CA GLU A 719 28.13 -35.39 21.85
C GLU A 719 29.26 -36.43 21.84
N LEU A 720 30.40 -36.11 21.24
CA LEU A 720 31.57 -36.99 21.22
C LEU A 720 32.07 -37.28 22.64
N LYS A 721 32.19 -36.26 23.50
CA LYS A 721 32.59 -36.42 24.90
C LYS A 721 31.58 -37.24 25.72
N ILE A 722 30.27 -37.05 25.49
CA ILE A 722 29.24 -37.88 26.14
C ILE A 722 29.39 -39.33 25.71
N ARG A 723 29.60 -39.59 24.41
CA ARG A 723 29.82 -40.94 23.87
C ARG A 723 31.06 -41.61 24.48
N GLU A 724 32.17 -40.88 24.61
CA GLU A 724 33.39 -41.35 25.28
C GLU A 724 33.13 -41.73 26.75
N ARG A 725 32.30 -40.97 27.49
CA ARG A 725 31.95 -41.30 28.88
C ARG A 725 30.98 -42.46 28.99
N ASP A 726 30.03 -42.59 28.05
CA ASP A 726 29.12 -43.74 27.97
C ASP A 726 29.87 -45.05 27.65
N GLU A 727 30.92 -44.98 26.83
CA GLU A 727 31.81 -46.11 26.58
C GLU A 727 32.63 -46.48 27.83
N GLN A 728 33.21 -45.50 28.53
CA GLN A 728 33.92 -45.72 29.81
C GLN A 728 33.02 -46.34 30.89
N LEU A 729 31.78 -45.84 31.02
CA LEU A 729 30.77 -46.39 31.94
C LEU A 729 30.43 -47.85 31.59
N THR A 730 30.30 -48.16 30.30
CA THR A 730 30.03 -49.52 29.82
C THR A 730 31.18 -50.47 30.18
N GLN A 731 32.43 -50.07 29.94
CA GLN A 731 33.62 -50.87 30.29
C GLN A 731 33.74 -51.11 31.81
N LEU A 732 33.47 -50.10 32.64
CA LEU A 732 33.48 -50.24 34.10
C LEU A 732 32.35 -51.14 34.61
N HIS A 733 31.16 -51.04 34.02
CA HIS A 733 30.05 -51.91 34.38
C HIS A 733 30.34 -53.38 34.03
N GLU A 734 30.96 -53.64 32.87
CA GLU A 734 31.39 -54.98 32.49
C GLU A 734 32.47 -55.54 33.44
N GLN A 735 33.45 -54.74 33.84
CA GLN A 735 34.47 -55.14 34.83
C GLN A 735 33.85 -55.47 36.21
N LEU A 736 32.89 -54.66 36.67
CA LEU A 736 32.17 -54.88 37.91
C LEU A 736 31.34 -56.17 37.84
N GLN A 737 30.62 -56.40 36.73
CA GLN A 737 29.85 -57.62 36.50
C GLN A 737 30.75 -58.87 36.41
N GLN A 738 31.94 -58.78 35.81
CA GLN A 738 32.93 -59.87 35.81
C GLN A 738 33.41 -60.21 37.23
N LEU A 739 33.61 -59.19 38.08
CA LEU A 739 33.98 -59.38 39.50
C LEU A 739 32.86 -60.02 40.31
N GLU A 740 31.62 -59.53 40.18
CA GLU A 740 30.44 -60.12 40.83
C GLU A 740 30.28 -61.61 40.45
N ASN A 741 30.32 -61.92 39.15
CA ASN A 741 30.25 -63.30 38.64
C ASN A 741 31.40 -64.19 39.14
N SER A 742 32.59 -63.62 39.37
CA SER A 742 33.74 -64.35 39.93
C SER A 742 33.60 -64.65 41.42
N SER A 743 32.82 -63.86 42.16
CA SER A 743 32.53 -64.09 43.58
C SER A 743 31.44 -65.15 43.80
N SER A 744 30.54 -65.33 42.83
CA SER A 744 29.40 -66.26 42.90
C SER A 744 29.73 -67.73 42.53
N LEU A 745 30.86 -68.27 42.99
CA LEU A 745 31.14 -69.71 42.86
C LEU A 745 30.22 -70.53 43.81
N PRO A 746 29.62 -71.65 43.34
CA PRO A 746 28.61 -72.36 44.11
C PRO A 746 29.23 -73.13 45.30
N VAL A 747 28.98 -72.64 46.52
CA VAL A 747 29.38 -73.27 47.78
C VAL A 747 28.53 -74.52 48.04
N ASN A 748 28.86 -75.62 47.37
CA ASN A 748 28.26 -76.93 47.64
C ASN A 748 28.95 -77.62 48.83
N SER A 749 28.32 -77.46 49.99
CA SER A 749 28.20 -78.47 51.07
C SER A 749 29.48 -79.14 51.62
N VAL A 750 30.00 -78.62 52.75
CA VAL A 750 30.42 -79.38 53.96
C VAL A 750 30.34 -78.41 55.16
N PRO A 751 29.90 -78.84 56.36
CA PRO A 751 29.55 -77.90 57.43
C PRO A 751 30.65 -77.67 58.49
N SER A 752 30.49 -76.55 59.22
CA SER A 752 31.00 -76.26 60.57
C SER A 752 32.30 -75.45 60.68
N GLN A 753 32.16 -74.27 61.29
CA GLN A 753 33.14 -73.62 62.17
C GLN A 753 34.54 -73.35 61.60
N THR A 754 34.65 -72.25 60.86
CA THR A 754 35.74 -71.26 61.04
C THR A 754 35.28 -69.94 60.45
N SER A 755 35.50 -68.83 61.14
CA SER A 755 35.31 -67.50 60.58
C SER A 755 36.42 -67.24 59.57
N PHE A 756 36.16 -67.59 58.30
CA PHE A 756 37.01 -67.14 57.21
C PHE A 756 36.74 -65.65 56.99
N ASP A 757 37.75 -64.84 57.25
CA ASP A 757 37.75 -63.44 56.83
C ASP A 757 37.62 -63.41 55.30
N LEU A 758 36.47 -62.97 54.82
CA LEU A 758 36.25 -62.71 53.39
C LEU A 758 37.22 -61.61 52.96
N ASP A 759 37.80 -61.81 51.77
CA ASP A 759 39.00 -61.11 51.34
C ASP A 759 38.71 -59.62 51.10
N SER A 760 39.02 -58.77 52.09
CA SER A 760 38.74 -57.32 52.09
C SER A 760 39.20 -56.57 50.82
N SER A 761 40.11 -57.19 50.06
CA SER A 761 40.56 -56.79 48.73
C SER A 761 39.43 -56.71 47.69
N THR A 762 38.48 -57.67 47.64
CA THR A 762 37.41 -57.64 46.63
C THR A 762 36.38 -56.56 46.92
N ASP A 763 35.96 -56.40 48.18
CA ASP A 763 35.00 -55.36 48.57
C ASP A 763 35.59 -53.96 48.36
N SER A 764 36.89 -53.78 48.64
CA SER A 764 37.60 -52.53 48.33
C SER A 764 37.59 -52.20 46.83
N ARG A 765 37.78 -53.18 45.95
CA ARG A 765 37.77 -52.97 44.49
C ARG A 765 36.37 -52.72 43.94
N ILE A 766 35.35 -53.39 44.47
CA ILE A 766 33.95 -53.10 44.12
C ILE A 766 33.59 -51.66 44.52
N SER A 767 33.96 -51.23 45.73
CA SER A 767 33.73 -49.85 46.20
C SER A 767 34.50 -48.81 45.36
N GLU A 768 35.73 -49.14 44.92
CA GLU A 768 36.51 -48.28 44.02
C GLU A 768 35.83 -48.11 42.65
N TYR A 769 35.37 -49.20 42.02
CA TYR A 769 34.66 -49.13 40.74
C TYR A 769 33.31 -48.41 40.84
N GLN A 770 32.57 -48.59 41.94
CA GLN A 770 31.34 -47.84 42.22
C GLN A 770 31.62 -46.32 42.30
N SER A 771 32.68 -45.91 43.01
CA SER A 771 33.09 -44.50 43.08
C SER A 771 33.52 -43.92 41.73
N GLN A 772 34.17 -44.72 40.87
CA GLN A 772 34.52 -44.30 39.51
C GLN A 772 33.27 -44.12 38.62
N ILE A 773 32.29 -45.03 38.72
CA ILE A 773 31.00 -44.93 38.02
C ILE A 773 30.23 -43.67 38.47
N ASP A 774 30.14 -43.40 39.77
CA ASP A 774 29.47 -42.20 40.31
C ASP A 774 30.12 -40.88 39.88
N ASN A 775 31.45 -40.87 39.67
CA ASN A 775 32.16 -39.70 39.16
C ASN A 775 31.91 -39.50 37.66
N LEU A 776 31.98 -40.56 36.85
CA LEU A 776 31.66 -40.48 35.42
C LEU A 776 30.21 -40.09 35.15
N LEU A 777 29.25 -40.59 35.95
CA LEU A 777 27.85 -40.18 35.87
C LEU A 777 27.67 -38.70 36.19
N ARG A 778 28.38 -38.17 37.20
CA ARG A 778 28.36 -36.73 37.51
C ARG A 778 28.95 -35.89 36.39
N GLU A 779 30.13 -36.25 35.88
CA GLU A 779 30.75 -35.53 34.74
C GLU A 779 29.86 -35.55 33.49
N ARG A 780 29.20 -36.67 33.20
CA ARG A 780 28.21 -36.80 32.13
C ARG A 780 27.00 -35.88 32.33
N ILE A 781 26.45 -35.81 33.54
CA ILE A 781 25.33 -34.91 33.87
C ILE A 781 25.75 -33.44 33.68
N THR A 782 26.92 -33.05 34.19
CA THR A 782 27.45 -31.68 34.02
C THR A 782 27.68 -31.33 32.53
N LEU A 783 28.14 -32.27 31.70
CA LEU A 783 28.26 -32.05 30.25
C LEU A 783 26.88 -31.85 29.60
N MET A 784 25.87 -32.65 29.94
CA MET A 784 24.50 -32.47 29.45
C MET A 784 23.88 -31.16 29.92
N GLU A 785 24.15 -30.73 31.15
CA GLU A 785 23.72 -29.43 31.68
C GLU A 785 24.40 -28.27 30.94
N GLN A 786 25.69 -28.37 30.61
CA GLN A 786 26.39 -27.35 29.80
C GLN A 786 25.88 -27.26 28.36
N ILE A 787 25.55 -28.40 27.73
CA ILE A 787 24.87 -28.39 26.42
C ILE A 787 23.52 -27.71 26.57
N LYS A 788 22.70 -28.15 27.53
CA LYS A 788 21.36 -27.62 27.78
C LYS A 788 21.40 -26.12 28.08
N GLU A 789 22.34 -25.65 28.88
CA GLU A 789 22.48 -24.23 29.19
C GLU A 789 22.82 -23.42 27.93
N LYS A 790 23.76 -23.86 27.10
CA LYS A 790 24.14 -23.12 25.89
C LYS A 790 23.13 -23.21 24.74
N THR A 791 22.41 -24.32 24.62
CA THR A 791 21.33 -24.51 23.63
C THR A 791 20.02 -23.84 24.07
N PHE A 792 19.67 -23.88 25.35
CA PHE A 792 18.41 -23.33 25.86
C PHE A 792 18.50 -21.93 26.46
N GLN A 793 19.64 -21.37 26.89
CA GLN A 793 19.67 -19.95 27.33
C GLN A 793 19.15 -18.98 26.25
N PRO A 794 19.55 -19.10 24.95
CA PRO A 794 18.99 -18.27 23.88
C PRO A 794 17.47 -18.42 23.69
N LEU A 795 16.90 -19.58 24.08
CA LEU A 795 15.47 -19.86 24.02
C LEU A 795 14.73 -19.47 25.32
N LYS A 796 15.39 -19.54 26.48
CA LYS A 796 14.79 -19.29 27.80
C LYS A 796 14.69 -17.80 28.11
N ALA A 797 15.68 -17.01 27.70
CA ALA A 797 15.58 -15.54 27.66
C ALA A 797 14.42 -15.05 26.77
N ASN A 798 13.94 -15.91 25.86
CA ASN A 798 12.84 -15.65 24.94
C ASN A 798 11.46 -16.10 25.50
N VAL A 799 11.43 -16.85 26.62
CA VAL A 799 10.21 -17.41 27.24
C VAL A 799 9.92 -16.81 28.61
N ASP A 800 10.93 -16.56 29.45
CA ASP A 800 10.72 -15.97 30.78
C ASP A 800 10.13 -14.54 30.71
N THR A 801 10.35 -13.82 29.61
CA THR A 801 9.70 -12.52 29.32
C THR A 801 8.23 -12.61 28.93
N GLN A 802 7.71 -13.80 28.65
CA GLN A 802 6.29 -14.02 28.34
C GLN A 802 5.47 -14.21 29.63
N THR A 803 6.00 -14.99 30.58
CA THR A 803 5.24 -15.44 31.77
C THR A 803 5.00 -14.33 32.80
N ILE A 804 5.83 -13.28 32.85
CA ILE A 804 5.66 -12.16 33.78
C ILE A 804 4.44 -11.29 33.42
N LYS A 805 3.97 -11.33 32.16
CA LYS A 805 2.80 -10.54 31.71
C LYS A 805 1.44 -11.14 32.11
N ASP A 806 1.38 -12.43 32.46
CA ASP A 806 0.13 -13.13 32.77
C ASP A 806 -0.26 -13.07 34.27
N THR A 807 0.58 -12.48 35.14
CA THR A 807 0.34 -12.40 36.60
C THR A 807 -0.07 -11.03 37.14
N ASP A 808 -0.02 -9.97 36.33
CA ASP A 808 -0.38 -8.58 36.71
C ASP A 808 -1.58 -8.03 35.89
N SER A 809 -2.52 -8.90 35.49
CA SER A 809 -3.81 -8.53 34.87
C SER A 809 -5.01 -8.76 35.78
#